data_AF-A0A3D8I8Y4-F1
#
_entry.id   AF-A0A3D8I8Y4-F1
#
_cell.length_a   1.000
_cell.length_b   1.000
_cell.length_c   1.000
_cell.angle_alpha   90.00
_cell.angle_beta   90.00
_cell.angle_gamma   90.00
#
_symmetry.space_group_name_H-M   'P 1'
#
loop_
_entity.id
_entity.type
_entity.pdbx_description
1 polymer ?
#
loop_
_entity_poly.entity_id
_entity_poly.type
_entity_poly.pdbx_seq_one_letter_code
_entity_poly.pdbx_strand_id
1 'polypeptide(L)'
;MAKTFHSTNNNPPSDNTQDSLHDTTSSPQETTIYNTQAQIHENSIYERNLESLSYRDPLLFYNLLKIGTNTQYEVFMGSDSANFNIVEIARNIPLYQGDPLQENLAVLKRYEAYRYYPYLYAYGLGNGILYRMMLGNEILKRMVVVEPELEIIYIVLNLIDFSEEILSNRLIILHAPQCNFNMINSLFDMDKFSKVYSKVYDLLIPNHYYEKYHDEILRINKDFVMAIEHNVISVGNDTRDAIIGIKQHIENMKYSLYAPSLIEIHSKLKGRDTAIIISTGPSLYKQLKQLKEIAPYATLFCIDASFPILYQHGIKPDIVFSLERVKESARFYTDTPIDAQEGVIFSLTSIVHEDTIHAIKKGVKQFSFRPFGYTTLFNFYEYGYLGIGMSAANMAYELVVHSQFKRCIIIGQDLVFGEDGTSHSKGAVYGENEIKPKKDKIFVEKYGGGGVVESTEVWKLFLNFYEKDIANTPYPIEVINATEGGARIKGTIEMPFNEACKLIPRVKKKPIILKPPSKATSKKNREKAIEICQNWIDYGELQQEKIEKVFLELIAFLKEIEELNKQNRLNEFNYATMEKLIDSIDEIKEVFNSRVFHDYFTDALQSYIFHQELDIAQLLVRPIKNDEDKRAKELEWLYHHRYWLFSLAGGIDTVVVVVRRALEYLTGEKYESLKDKEKAMQQDSKNH
;
A
#
# COMPACT_ATOMS: atom_id res chain seq x y z
N MET A 1 -2.93 -7.74 -10.36
CA MET A 1 -2.67 -8.87 -11.29
C MET A 1 -1.20 -9.25 -11.15
N ALA A 2 -0.90 -10.34 -10.46
CA ALA A 2 0.44 -10.94 -10.44
C ALA A 2 0.22 -12.45 -10.48
N LYS A 3 0.40 -13.05 -11.66
CA LYS A 3 0.47 -14.51 -11.83
C LYS A 3 1.92 -14.91 -11.61
N THR A 4 2.19 -15.49 -10.46
CA THR A 4 3.44 -16.16 -10.13
C THR A 4 3.55 -17.42 -10.97
N PHE A 5 4.58 -17.51 -11.82
CA PHE A 5 4.93 -18.73 -12.54
C PHE A 5 5.60 -19.71 -11.57
N HIS A 6 5.06 -20.93 -11.49
CA HIS A 6 5.75 -22.09 -10.94
C HIS A 6 6.28 -22.94 -12.08
N SER A 7 7.59 -23.10 -12.14
CA SER A 7 8.26 -24.09 -12.98
C SER A 7 8.24 -25.44 -12.26
N THR A 8 7.47 -26.39 -12.76
CA THR A 8 7.61 -27.81 -12.40
C THR A 8 8.38 -28.51 -13.50
N ASN A 9 9.60 -28.94 -13.16
CA ASN A 9 10.41 -29.90 -13.90
C ASN A 9 9.61 -31.17 -14.15
N ASN A 10 9.53 -31.61 -15.40
CA ASN A 10 9.22 -32.99 -15.78
C ASN A 10 9.89 -33.30 -17.13
N ASN A 11 10.99 -34.07 -17.08
CA ASN A 11 11.52 -34.79 -18.24
C ASN A 11 10.65 -36.04 -18.50
N PRO A 12 10.48 -36.42 -19.78
CA PRO A 12 10.60 -37.82 -20.17
C PRO A 12 11.44 -38.00 -21.47
N PRO A 13 11.76 -39.25 -21.88
CA PRO A 13 13.07 -39.60 -22.40
C PRO A 13 13.22 -39.58 -23.94
N SER A 14 14.49 -39.70 -24.32
CA SER A 14 15.11 -39.98 -25.62
C SER A 14 14.33 -40.83 -26.61
N ASP A 15 14.43 -40.47 -27.90
CA ASP A 15 14.69 -41.47 -28.94
C ASP A 15 15.48 -40.90 -30.14
N ASN A 16 16.41 -41.72 -30.62
CA ASN A 16 17.33 -41.47 -31.74
C ASN A 16 16.61 -41.65 -33.08
N THR A 17 17.04 -40.92 -34.12
CA THR A 17 17.35 -41.50 -35.44
C THR A 17 18.05 -40.48 -36.35
N GLN A 18 19.17 -40.91 -36.93
CA GLN A 18 19.91 -40.28 -38.01
C GLN A 18 19.10 -40.34 -39.31
N ASP A 19 19.22 -39.34 -40.20
CA ASP A 19 19.71 -39.57 -41.56
C ASP A 19 19.94 -38.25 -42.35
N SER A 20 20.49 -38.40 -43.56
CA SER A 20 21.55 -37.60 -44.17
C SER A 20 21.14 -36.75 -45.40
N LEU A 21 21.94 -35.71 -45.67
CA LEU A 21 22.39 -35.10 -46.95
C LEU A 21 21.38 -34.64 -48.04
N HIS A 22 21.38 -33.32 -48.37
CA HIS A 22 21.86 -32.79 -49.68
C HIS A 22 21.82 -31.25 -49.80
N ASP A 23 22.85 -30.69 -50.45
CA ASP A 23 23.13 -29.30 -50.86
C ASP A 23 22.06 -28.62 -51.76
N THR A 24 21.90 -27.29 -51.68
CA THR A 24 22.42 -26.30 -52.68
C THR A 24 21.88 -24.86 -52.50
N THR A 25 22.84 -23.91 -52.36
CA THR A 25 22.93 -22.55 -52.93
C THR A 25 21.94 -21.39 -52.61
N SER A 26 22.55 -20.32 -52.05
CA SER A 26 22.47 -18.87 -52.42
C SER A 26 21.49 -17.91 -51.71
N SER A 27 22.01 -17.16 -50.73
CA SER A 27 22.10 -15.67 -50.67
C SER A 27 22.26 -15.18 -49.22
N PRO A 28 23.27 -14.36 -48.85
CA PRO A 28 23.39 -13.83 -47.49
C PRO A 28 23.22 -12.31 -47.45
N GLN A 29 22.06 -11.85 -46.98
CA GLN A 29 21.94 -10.58 -46.26
C GLN A 29 20.92 -10.80 -45.14
N GLU A 30 21.26 -10.28 -43.96
CA GLU A 30 20.51 -10.39 -42.69
C GLU A 30 20.71 -11.74 -41.97
N THR A 31 21.55 -11.71 -40.93
CA THR A 31 21.40 -12.33 -39.60
C THR A 31 22.79 -12.66 -39.05
N THR A 32 23.38 -11.76 -38.28
CA THR A 32 24.56 -12.08 -37.44
C THR A 32 24.41 -11.40 -36.09
N ILE A 33 23.43 -11.87 -35.34
CA ILE A 33 23.40 -11.80 -33.87
C ILE A 33 22.98 -13.21 -33.46
N TYR A 34 23.60 -13.77 -32.43
CA TYR A 34 23.55 -15.18 -31.99
C TYR A 34 24.62 -16.10 -32.59
N ASN A 35 25.86 -15.92 -32.13
CA ASN A 35 26.67 -17.02 -31.60
C ASN A 35 28.00 -16.47 -31.04
N THR A 36 28.02 -16.24 -29.73
CA THR A 36 29.27 -16.22 -28.97
C THR A 36 28.99 -16.78 -27.58
N GLN A 37 28.99 -18.12 -27.48
CA GLN A 37 29.27 -18.78 -26.22
C GLN A 37 30.78 -19.01 -26.12
N ALA A 38 31.30 -18.69 -24.93
CA ALA A 38 32.56 -19.16 -24.35
C ALA A 38 33.88 -18.53 -24.87
N GLN A 39 34.09 -17.27 -24.53
CA GLN A 39 35.34 -16.83 -23.91
C GLN A 39 34.96 -16.11 -22.61
N ILE A 40 35.37 -16.65 -21.46
CA ILE A 40 35.23 -15.98 -20.17
C ILE A 40 36.23 -14.82 -20.19
N HIS A 41 35.79 -13.66 -20.66
CA HIS A 41 36.42 -12.40 -20.28
C HIS A 41 36.03 -12.15 -18.82
N GLU A 42 37.00 -11.92 -17.93
CA GLU A 42 36.69 -11.35 -16.62
C GLU A 42 36.03 -9.98 -16.85
N ASN A 43 34.71 -9.89 -16.68
CA ASN A 43 33.99 -8.62 -16.71
C ASN A 43 34.72 -7.64 -15.79
N SER A 44 35.05 -6.44 -16.26
CA SER A 44 35.62 -5.37 -15.43
C SER A 44 34.71 -5.05 -14.23
N ILE A 45 35.27 -4.44 -13.17
CA ILE A 45 34.49 -3.99 -11.99
C ILE A 45 33.26 -3.18 -12.43
N TYR A 46 33.45 -2.27 -13.38
CA TYR A 46 32.39 -1.43 -13.91
C TYR A 46 31.30 -2.23 -14.64
N GLU A 47 31.68 -3.22 -15.46
CA GLU A 47 30.71 -4.07 -16.16
C GLU A 47 29.85 -4.89 -15.20
N ARG A 48 30.42 -5.41 -14.11
CA ARG A 48 29.65 -6.16 -13.08
C ARG A 48 28.66 -5.26 -12.32
N ASN A 49 29.09 -4.05 -11.97
CA ASN A 49 28.22 -3.03 -11.38
C ASN A 49 27.08 -2.61 -12.33
N LEU A 50 27.41 -2.35 -13.60
CA LEU A 50 26.43 -1.97 -14.62
C LEU A 50 25.44 -3.09 -14.91
N GLU A 51 25.89 -4.34 -14.98
CA GLU A 51 25.02 -5.50 -15.13
C GLU A 51 23.99 -5.54 -13.99
N SER A 52 24.43 -5.37 -12.75
CA SER A 52 23.54 -5.33 -11.57
C SER A 52 22.54 -4.17 -11.63
N LEU A 53 22.99 -2.98 -12.05
CA LEU A 53 22.11 -1.83 -12.27
C LEU A 53 21.10 -2.06 -13.39
N SER A 54 21.45 -2.77 -14.46
CA SER A 54 20.51 -3.05 -15.56
C SER A 54 19.25 -3.80 -15.08
N TYR A 55 19.36 -4.59 -14.01
CA TYR A 55 18.23 -5.29 -13.38
C TYR A 55 17.50 -4.45 -12.33
N ARG A 56 18.18 -3.51 -11.66
CA ARG A 56 17.67 -2.80 -10.48
C ARG A 56 17.29 -1.34 -10.73
N ASP A 57 18.08 -0.64 -11.53
CA ASP A 57 17.83 0.74 -11.96
C ASP A 57 18.25 0.93 -13.42
N PRO A 58 17.37 0.56 -14.39
CA PRO A 58 17.64 0.72 -15.81
C PRO A 58 17.89 2.17 -16.24
N LEU A 59 17.35 3.14 -15.50
CA LEU A 59 17.50 4.56 -15.82
C LEU A 59 18.91 5.05 -15.46
N LEU A 60 19.39 4.73 -14.25
CA LEU A 60 20.76 5.03 -13.84
C LEU A 60 21.77 4.28 -14.72
N PHE A 61 21.52 3.00 -15.01
CA PHE A 61 22.31 2.22 -15.96
C PHE A 61 22.46 2.93 -17.31
N TYR A 62 21.34 3.35 -17.92
CA TYR A 62 21.35 4.04 -19.20
C TYR A 62 22.07 5.40 -19.16
N ASN A 63 21.96 6.12 -18.05
CA ASN A 63 22.65 7.40 -17.86
C ASN A 63 24.17 7.21 -17.71
N LEU A 64 24.60 6.18 -16.99
CA LEU A 64 26.02 5.87 -16.82
C LEU A 64 26.69 5.40 -18.11
N LEU A 65 26.00 4.64 -18.96
CA LEU A 65 26.52 4.23 -20.28
C LEU A 65 26.90 5.39 -21.21
N LYS A 66 26.36 6.59 -20.97
CA LYS A 66 26.66 7.78 -21.77
C LYS A 66 27.97 8.46 -21.37
N ILE A 67 28.54 8.08 -20.23
CA ILE A 67 29.80 8.64 -19.74
C ILE A 67 30.95 7.83 -20.35
N GLY A 68 31.67 8.45 -21.29
CA GLY A 68 32.84 7.84 -21.91
C GLY A 68 34.15 8.07 -21.15
N THR A 69 34.26 9.19 -20.44
CA THR A 69 35.44 9.56 -19.64
C THR A 69 35.08 10.64 -18.62
N ASN A 70 35.97 10.86 -17.66
CA ASN A 70 35.82 11.90 -16.66
C ASN A 70 36.10 13.28 -17.27
N THR A 71 35.26 14.27 -16.97
CA THR A 71 35.35 15.64 -17.50
C THR A 71 35.18 16.71 -16.43
N GLN A 72 34.49 16.41 -15.34
CA GLN A 72 34.26 17.33 -14.23
C GLN A 72 35.11 16.97 -13.00
N TYR A 73 35.53 15.71 -12.91
CA TYR A 73 36.25 15.18 -11.77
C TYR A 73 37.52 14.46 -12.18
N GLU A 74 38.53 14.50 -11.32
CA GLU A 74 39.77 13.75 -11.51
C GLU A 74 40.06 12.89 -10.28
N VAL A 75 40.62 11.70 -10.49
CA VAL A 75 40.92 10.74 -9.43
C VAL A 75 42.40 10.82 -9.07
N PHE A 76 42.69 11.03 -7.78
CA PHE A 76 44.05 11.05 -7.24
C PHE A 76 44.24 9.84 -6.33
N MET A 77 44.97 8.85 -6.83
CA MET A 77 45.29 7.63 -6.09
C MET A 77 46.43 7.87 -5.10
N GLY A 78 46.23 7.45 -3.85
CA GLY A 78 47.28 7.33 -2.85
C GLY A 78 48.03 6.00 -2.98
N SER A 79 48.76 5.64 -1.91
CA SER A 79 49.55 4.39 -1.87
C SER A 79 48.71 3.12 -1.69
N ASP A 80 47.45 3.26 -1.27
CA ASP A 80 46.47 2.19 -1.05
C ASP A 80 45.30 2.39 -2.01
N SER A 81 44.76 1.31 -2.59
CA SER A 81 43.59 1.37 -3.47
C SER A 81 42.34 1.87 -2.76
N ALA A 82 42.27 1.76 -1.43
CA ALA A 82 41.22 2.36 -0.61
C ALA A 82 41.49 3.83 -0.26
N ASN A 83 42.68 4.36 -0.55
CA ASN A 83 43.06 5.73 -0.25
C ASN A 83 43.16 6.55 -1.54
N PHE A 84 42.01 6.96 -2.07
CA PHE A 84 41.96 7.85 -3.23
C PHE A 84 40.98 9.00 -3.00
N ASN A 85 41.30 10.14 -3.62
CA ASN A 85 40.47 11.33 -3.59
C ASN A 85 39.86 11.57 -4.98
N ILE A 86 38.72 12.24 -5.00
CA ILE A 86 38.08 12.73 -6.22
C ILE A 86 38.09 14.25 -6.12
N VAL A 87 38.54 14.93 -7.16
CA VAL A 87 38.72 16.39 -7.16
C VAL A 87 37.90 17.01 -8.25
N GLU A 88 37.07 18.00 -7.90
CA GLU A 88 36.32 18.81 -8.86
C GLU A 88 37.29 19.70 -9.65
N ILE A 89 37.42 19.45 -10.96
CA ILE A 89 38.41 20.11 -11.82
C ILE A 89 38.18 21.62 -11.89
N ALA A 90 36.93 22.05 -12.06
CA ALA A 90 36.59 23.44 -12.34
C ALA A 90 37.01 24.42 -11.21
N ARG A 91 37.00 23.94 -9.96
CA ARG A 91 37.30 24.75 -8.77
C ARG A 91 38.53 24.24 -8.01
N ASN A 92 39.12 23.13 -8.44
CA ASN A 92 40.19 22.43 -7.74
C ASN A 92 39.81 22.11 -6.27
N ILE A 93 38.57 21.67 -6.06
CA ILE A 93 38.05 21.35 -4.72
C ILE A 93 38.08 19.83 -4.55
N PRO A 94 38.90 19.29 -3.65
CA PRO A 94 38.88 17.87 -3.35
C PRO A 94 37.65 17.51 -2.51
N LEU A 95 37.13 16.30 -2.70
CA LEU A 95 36.08 15.76 -1.84
C LEU A 95 36.56 15.62 -0.39
N TYR A 96 37.82 15.26 -0.18
CA TYR A 96 38.44 15.12 1.15
C TYR A 96 39.59 16.13 1.29
N GLN A 97 39.66 16.86 2.40
CA GLN A 97 40.64 17.95 2.57
C GLN A 97 42.00 17.45 3.08
N GLY A 98 42.00 16.36 3.84
CA GLY A 98 43.17 15.64 4.33
C GLY A 98 43.30 14.27 3.68
N ASP A 99 43.67 13.25 4.47
CA ASP A 99 43.79 11.88 4.00
C ASP A 99 42.39 11.23 3.87
N PRO A 100 41.95 10.84 2.65
CA PRO A 100 40.61 10.29 2.43
C PRO A 100 40.29 9.07 3.29
N LEU A 101 41.26 8.16 3.49
CA LEU A 101 41.05 6.96 4.30
C LEU A 101 40.86 7.31 5.78
N GLN A 102 41.70 8.19 6.35
CA GLN A 102 41.56 8.63 7.74
C GLN A 102 40.26 9.41 7.97
N GLU A 103 39.84 10.25 7.02
CA GLU A 103 38.55 10.96 7.12
C GLU A 103 37.37 9.99 7.09
N ASN A 104 37.37 9.00 6.18
CA ASN A 104 36.34 7.97 6.14
C ASN A 104 36.33 7.12 7.44
N LEU A 105 37.49 6.78 8.00
CA LEU A 105 37.58 6.08 9.29
C LEU A 105 37.06 6.93 10.46
N ALA A 106 37.34 8.24 10.45
CA ALA A 106 36.80 9.16 11.45
C ALA A 106 35.27 9.28 11.35
N VAL A 107 34.72 9.33 10.13
CA VAL A 107 33.27 9.30 9.90
C VAL A 107 32.67 7.98 10.37
N LEU A 108 33.28 6.84 10.01
CA LEU A 108 32.83 5.52 10.45
C LEU A 108 32.78 5.42 11.98
N LYS A 109 33.79 5.96 12.68
CA LYS A 109 33.81 6.05 14.15
C LYS A 109 32.68 6.94 14.69
N ARG A 110 32.42 8.10 14.08
CA ARG A 110 31.26 8.94 14.45
C ARG A 110 29.94 8.19 14.25
N TYR A 111 29.86 7.35 13.21
CA TYR A 111 28.67 6.57 12.88
C TYR A 111 28.56 5.23 13.61
N GLU A 112 29.40 4.98 14.62
CA GLU A 112 29.25 3.81 15.50
C GLU A 112 27.88 3.79 16.20
N ALA A 113 27.28 4.96 16.44
CA ALA A 113 25.91 5.09 16.94
C ALA A 113 24.86 4.43 16.04
N TYR A 114 25.14 4.28 14.73
CA TYR A 114 24.23 3.67 13.74
C TYR A 114 24.51 2.18 13.51
N ARG A 115 25.40 1.55 14.29
CA ARG A 115 25.80 0.14 14.10
C ARG A 115 24.64 -0.85 14.08
N TYR A 116 23.56 -0.57 14.81
CA TYR A 116 22.39 -1.46 14.89
C TYR A 116 21.23 -1.03 13.99
N TYR A 117 21.44 -0.06 13.09
CA TYR A 117 20.40 0.41 12.17
C TYR A 117 20.35 -0.49 10.94
N PRO A 118 19.21 -1.13 10.64
CA PRO A 118 19.08 -1.98 9.47
C PRO A 118 18.83 -1.20 8.17
N TYR A 119 18.32 0.03 8.27
CA TYR A 119 18.06 0.91 7.13
C TYR A 119 18.72 2.26 7.39
N LEU A 120 19.56 2.70 6.46
CA LEU A 120 20.24 4.00 6.52
C LEU A 120 20.10 4.75 5.20
N TYR A 121 20.07 6.07 5.31
CA TYR A 121 19.91 6.99 4.20
C TYR A 121 21.02 8.03 4.28
N ALA A 122 21.67 8.29 3.15
CA ALA A 122 22.77 9.25 3.09
C ALA A 122 22.67 10.13 1.85
N TYR A 123 23.25 11.32 1.93
CA TYR A 123 23.43 12.24 0.82
C TYR A 123 24.93 12.42 0.54
N GLY A 124 25.34 12.03 -0.66
CA GLY A 124 26.71 12.04 -1.15
C GLY A 124 27.39 10.66 -1.08
N LEU A 125 27.82 10.15 -2.22
CA LEU A 125 28.54 8.87 -2.36
C LEU A 125 30.00 8.97 -1.91
N GLY A 126 30.58 10.17 -1.93
CA GLY A 126 31.99 10.40 -1.65
C GLY A 126 32.87 9.61 -2.63
N ASN A 127 33.94 9.02 -2.12
CA ASN A 127 34.74 8.05 -2.88
C ASN A 127 34.24 6.60 -2.74
N GLY A 128 33.07 6.37 -2.11
CA GLY A 128 32.48 5.04 -1.92
C GLY A 128 33.09 4.15 -0.82
N ILE A 129 34.27 4.48 -0.29
CA ILE A 129 35.00 3.63 0.68
C ILE A 129 34.27 3.52 2.02
N LEU A 130 33.67 4.63 2.51
CA LEU A 130 32.84 4.61 3.71
C LEU A 130 31.72 3.56 3.61
N TYR A 131 30.97 3.57 2.50
CA TYR A 131 29.84 2.67 2.30
C TYR A 131 30.28 1.21 2.17
N ARG A 132 31.43 0.95 1.52
CA ARG A 132 32.04 -0.40 1.50
C ARG A 132 32.30 -0.92 2.91
N MET A 133 32.86 -0.08 3.78
CA MET A 133 33.11 -0.47 5.18
C MET A 133 31.81 -0.69 5.96
N MET A 134 30.81 0.19 5.78
CA MET A 134 29.51 0.08 6.47
C MET A 134 28.72 -1.16 6.03
N LEU A 135 28.73 -1.51 4.75
CA LEU A 135 28.01 -2.66 4.19
C LEU A 135 28.59 -4.02 4.66
N GLY A 136 29.80 -4.03 5.21
CA GLY A 136 30.36 -5.17 5.93
C GLY A 136 29.59 -5.55 7.20
N ASN A 137 28.69 -4.69 7.70
CA ASN A 137 27.80 -5.00 8.80
C ASN A 137 26.54 -5.75 8.33
N GLU A 138 26.36 -6.99 8.78
CA GLU A 138 25.21 -7.83 8.40
C GLU A 138 23.86 -7.33 8.95
N ILE A 139 23.88 -6.50 9.99
CA ILE A 139 22.68 -5.84 10.52
C ILE A 139 22.13 -4.84 9.50
N LEU A 140 23.02 -4.13 8.79
CA LEU A 140 22.64 -3.17 7.76
C LEU A 140 22.05 -3.91 6.56
N LYS A 141 20.72 -3.94 6.49
CA LYS A 141 19.95 -4.58 5.42
C LYS A 141 19.87 -3.71 4.17
N ARG A 142 19.87 -2.38 4.33
CA ARG A 142 19.86 -1.45 3.19
C ARG A 142 20.54 -0.13 3.52
N MET A 143 21.39 0.32 2.60
CA MET A 143 21.95 1.67 2.52
C MET A 143 21.41 2.35 1.26
N VAL A 144 20.72 3.47 1.41
CA VAL A 144 20.29 4.32 0.30
C VAL A 144 21.19 5.54 0.25
N VAL A 145 21.86 5.78 -0.88
CA VAL A 145 22.76 6.92 -1.08
C VAL A 145 22.24 7.78 -2.21
N VAL A 146 21.95 9.04 -1.93
CA VAL A 146 21.58 10.02 -2.94
C VAL A 146 22.83 10.76 -3.39
N GLU A 147 23.19 10.70 -4.67
CA GLU A 147 24.37 11.36 -5.22
C GLU A 147 23.96 12.39 -6.28
N PRO A 148 24.31 13.68 -6.12
CA PRO A 148 24.03 14.72 -7.11
C PRO A 148 24.80 14.57 -8.42
N GLU A 149 26.02 14.04 -8.38
CA GLU A 149 26.97 14.10 -9.50
C GLU A 149 27.13 12.72 -10.15
N LEU A 150 26.53 12.56 -11.33
CA LEU A 150 26.55 11.29 -12.07
C LEU A 150 27.98 10.79 -12.36
N GLU A 151 28.93 11.70 -12.56
CA GLU A 151 30.34 11.34 -12.80
C GLU A 151 31.04 10.79 -11.54
N ILE A 152 30.61 11.19 -10.33
CA ILE A 152 31.08 10.57 -9.08
C ILE A 152 30.59 9.12 -8.98
N ILE A 153 29.31 8.86 -9.33
CA ILE A 153 28.78 7.49 -9.39
C ILE A 153 29.59 6.66 -10.39
N TYR A 154 29.85 7.21 -11.58
CA TYR A 154 30.67 6.56 -12.60
C TYR A 154 32.06 6.19 -12.09
N ILE A 155 32.77 7.14 -11.47
CA ILE A 155 34.11 6.91 -10.90
C ILE A 155 34.07 5.80 -9.84
N VAL A 156 33.15 5.89 -8.88
CA VAL A 156 33.06 4.93 -7.78
C VAL A 156 32.77 3.51 -8.29
N LEU A 157 31.85 3.36 -9.25
CA LEU A 157 31.52 2.06 -9.84
C LEU A 157 32.60 1.51 -10.77
N ASN A 158 33.57 2.32 -11.20
CA ASN A 158 34.78 1.82 -11.89
C ASN A 158 35.83 1.28 -10.91
N LEU A 159 35.89 1.84 -9.70
CA LEU A 159 36.95 1.56 -8.73
C LEU A 159 36.53 0.55 -7.65
N ILE A 160 35.24 0.43 -7.36
CA ILE A 160 34.71 -0.37 -6.26
C ILE A 160 33.59 -1.29 -6.77
N ASP A 161 33.71 -2.59 -6.50
CA ASP A 161 32.77 -3.61 -6.96
C ASP A 161 31.56 -3.80 -6.03
N PHE A 162 30.50 -3.03 -6.24
CA PHE A 162 29.23 -3.11 -5.50
C PHE A 162 28.20 -4.04 -6.16
N SER A 163 28.60 -4.93 -7.08
CA SER A 163 27.65 -5.70 -7.90
C SER A 163 26.66 -6.48 -7.04
N GLU A 164 27.15 -7.19 -6.03
CA GLU A 164 26.32 -7.99 -5.11
C GLU A 164 25.40 -7.11 -4.25
N GLU A 165 25.90 -6.00 -3.72
CA GLU A 165 25.09 -5.11 -2.88
C GLU A 165 24.00 -4.38 -3.68
N ILE A 166 24.30 -3.99 -4.92
CA ILE A 166 23.32 -3.41 -5.85
C ILE A 166 22.29 -4.48 -6.23
N LEU A 167 22.73 -5.66 -6.66
CA LEU A 167 21.85 -6.73 -7.11
C LEU A 167 20.90 -7.21 -6.01
N SER A 168 21.35 -7.22 -4.75
CA SER A 168 20.53 -7.59 -3.59
C SER A 168 19.68 -6.44 -3.02
N ASN A 169 19.77 -5.22 -3.58
CA ASN A 169 19.21 -3.98 -3.02
C ASN A 169 19.72 -3.64 -1.60
N ARG A 170 20.88 -4.18 -1.19
CA ARG A 170 21.57 -3.75 0.04
C ARG A 170 22.20 -2.37 -0.14
N LEU A 171 22.61 -2.00 -1.34
CA LEU A 171 23.00 -0.65 -1.73
C LEU A 171 22.06 -0.15 -2.84
N ILE A 172 21.42 0.99 -2.61
CA ILE A 172 20.61 1.69 -3.62
C ILE A 172 21.21 3.07 -3.83
N ILE A 173 21.63 3.37 -5.05
CA ILE A 173 22.19 4.68 -5.42
C ILE A 173 21.12 5.44 -6.20
N LEU A 174 20.75 6.62 -5.71
CA LEU A 174 19.75 7.48 -6.34
C LEU A 174 20.43 8.74 -6.90
N HIS A 175 20.24 9.01 -8.18
CA HIS A 175 20.73 10.25 -8.77
C HIS A 175 19.83 11.43 -8.38
N ALA A 176 20.38 12.41 -7.64
CA ALA A 176 19.60 13.44 -6.94
C ALA A 176 18.65 14.26 -7.83
N PRO A 177 19.03 14.68 -9.06
CA PRO A 177 18.15 15.43 -9.96
C PRO A 177 16.91 14.65 -10.41
N GLN A 178 16.94 13.32 -10.34
CA GLN A 178 15.81 12.44 -10.68
C GLN A 178 15.02 12.00 -9.44
N CYS A 179 15.53 12.31 -8.25
CA CYS A 179 14.94 11.94 -6.98
C CYS A 179 13.72 12.78 -6.65
N ASN A 180 12.58 12.11 -6.48
CA ASN A 180 11.29 12.73 -6.16
C ASN A 180 10.53 11.86 -5.15
N PHE A 181 9.46 12.42 -4.58
CA PHE A 181 8.60 11.75 -3.60
C PHE A 181 8.16 10.34 -4.02
N ASN A 182 7.76 10.10 -5.28
CA ASN A 182 7.29 8.77 -5.70
C ASN A 182 8.41 7.73 -5.66
N MET A 183 9.61 8.12 -6.11
CA MET A 183 10.78 7.26 -6.07
C MET A 183 11.18 6.94 -4.63
N ILE A 184 11.20 7.93 -3.75
CA ILE A 184 11.49 7.74 -2.32
C ILE A 184 10.43 6.88 -1.64
N ASN A 185 9.14 7.15 -1.89
CA ASN A 185 8.04 6.35 -1.33
C ASN A 185 8.13 4.88 -1.73
N SER A 186 8.59 4.59 -2.97
CA SER A 186 8.77 3.21 -3.43
C SER A 186 9.80 2.41 -2.61
N LEU A 187 10.79 3.07 -1.99
CA LEU A 187 11.77 2.41 -1.11
C LEU A 187 11.09 1.70 0.06
N PHE A 188 10.06 2.33 0.63
CA PHE A 188 9.29 1.79 1.74
C PHE A 188 8.33 0.67 1.29
N ASP A 189 7.90 0.69 0.04
CA ASP A 189 7.07 -0.38 -0.54
C ASP A 189 7.89 -1.61 -0.95
N MET A 190 9.16 -1.43 -1.31
CA MET A 190 10.09 -2.53 -1.61
C MET A 190 10.35 -3.43 -0.40
N ASP A 191 10.36 -2.88 0.81
CA ASP A 191 10.53 -3.65 2.04
C ASP A 191 9.68 -3.05 3.16
N LYS A 192 8.60 -3.75 3.53
CA LYS A 192 7.66 -3.29 4.55
C LYS A 192 8.31 -3.17 5.93
N PHE A 193 9.37 -3.92 6.23
CA PHE A 193 10.07 -3.81 7.51
C PHE A 193 10.78 -2.46 7.66
N SER A 194 11.17 -1.81 6.55
CA SER A 194 11.75 -0.45 6.61
C SER A 194 10.79 0.57 7.24
N LYS A 195 9.47 0.38 7.10
CA LYS A 195 8.45 1.26 7.68
C LYS A 195 8.51 1.27 9.21
N VAL A 196 8.91 0.17 9.84
CA VAL A 196 9.06 0.05 11.30
C VAL A 196 10.20 0.90 11.85
N TYR A 197 11.20 1.24 11.03
CA TYR A 197 12.32 2.07 11.43
C TYR A 197 12.11 3.56 11.11
N SER A 198 10.88 3.98 10.81
CA SER A 198 10.56 5.37 10.47
C SER A 198 10.90 6.38 11.56
N LYS A 199 10.74 6.03 12.84
CA LYS A 199 11.05 6.94 13.97
C LYS A 199 12.55 7.18 14.17
N VAL A 200 13.40 6.34 13.59
CA VAL A 200 14.86 6.44 13.67
C VAL A 200 15.46 6.89 12.34
N TYR A 201 14.64 7.45 11.45
CA TYR A 201 15.12 8.03 10.21
C TYR A 201 16.13 9.15 10.47
N ASP A 202 17.21 9.11 9.70
CA ASP A 202 18.20 10.18 9.63
C ASP A 202 18.75 10.25 8.20
N LEU A 203 19.09 11.47 7.76
CA LEU A 203 19.75 11.70 6.47
C LEU A 203 21.21 12.05 6.73
N LEU A 204 22.07 11.04 6.62
CA LEU A 204 23.50 11.16 6.90
C LEU A 204 24.20 11.98 5.80
N ILE A 205 24.99 12.98 6.19
CA ILE A 205 25.83 13.77 5.28
C ILE A 205 27.28 13.54 5.70
N PRO A 206 27.95 12.50 5.17
CA PRO A 206 29.25 12.06 5.68
C PRO A 206 30.41 12.99 5.33
N ASN A 207 30.26 13.81 4.28
CA ASN A 207 31.34 14.60 3.70
C ASN A 207 30.93 16.07 3.50
N HIS A 208 31.76 17.00 3.99
CA HIS A 208 31.53 18.45 3.92
C HIS A 208 31.48 19.02 2.50
N TYR A 209 32.07 18.34 1.50
CA TYR A 209 31.98 18.72 0.09
C TYR A 209 30.54 18.94 -0.38
N TYR A 210 29.59 18.15 0.17
CA TYR A 210 28.20 18.21 -0.24
C TYR A 210 27.40 19.36 0.38
N GLU A 211 27.97 20.16 1.30
CA GLU A 211 27.29 21.32 1.89
C GLU A 211 26.86 22.35 0.85
N LYS A 212 27.54 22.40 -0.32
CA LYS A 212 27.17 23.26 -1.45
C LYS A 212 25.81 22.91 -2.09
N TYR A 213 25.26 21.71 -1.83
CA TYR A 213 23.94 21.27 -2.31
C TYR A 213 22.84 21.46 -1.26
N HIS A 214 22.99 22.41 -0.34
CA HIS A 214 22.10 22.64 0.81
C HIS A 214 20.59 22.61 0.45
N ASP A 215 20.16 23.36 -0.56
CA ASP A 215 18.74 23.44 -0.95
C ASP A 215 18.20 22.09 -1.48
N GLU A 216 19.04 21.33 -2.19
CA GLU A 216 18.65 20.01 -2.68
C GLU A 216 18.58 18.99 -1.54
N ILE A 217 19.53 19.03 -0.61
CA ILE A 217 19.50 18.21 0.61
C ILE A 217 18.21 18.46 1.39
N LEU A 218 17.85 19.73 1.61
CA LEU A 218 16.61 20.10 2.29
C LEU A 218 15.37 19.60 1.54
N ARG A 219 15.33 19.74 0.21
CA ARG A 219 14.25 19.22 -0.63
C ARG A 219 14.11 17.71 -0.49
N ILE A 220 15.21 16.96 -0.61
CA ILE A 220 15.20 15.49 -0.55
C ILE A 220 14.82 15.01 0.85
N ASN A 221 15.34 15.64 1.90
CA ASN A 221 14.95 15.35 3.28
C ASN A 221 13.44 15.56 3.47
N LYS A 222 12.88 16.64 2.91
CA LYS A 222 11.43 16.88 2.93
C LYS A 222 10.65 15.78 2.20
N ASP A 223 11.13 15.32 1.04
CA ASP A 223 10.49 14.23 0.30
C ASP A 223 10.53 12.90 1.10
N PHE A 224 11.63 12.61 1.81
CA PHE A 224 11.71 11.47 2.74
C PHE A 224 10.73 11.59 3.90
N VAL A 225 10.67 12.75 4.57
CA VAL A 225 9.73 12.99 5.67
C VAL A 225 8.29 12.81 5.17
N MET A 226 7.95 13.40 4.03
CA MET A 226 6.63 13.23 3.42
C MET A 226 6.32 11.76 3.09
N ALA A 227 7.29 11.01 2.57
CA ALA A 227 7.13 9.59 2.29
C ALA A 227 6.92 8.78 3.57
N ILE A 228 7.67 9.06 4.63
CA ILE A 228 7.52 8.43 5.94
C ILE A 228 6.12 8.71 6.50
N GLU A 229 5.67 9.97 6.52
CA GLU A 229 4.33 10.37 6.96
C GLU A 229 3.25 9.63 6.18
N HIS A 230 3.35 9.63 4.84
CA HIS A 230 2.43 8.91 3.97
C HIS A 230 2.38 7.41 4.32
N ASN A 231 3.53 6.78 4.52
CA ASN A 231 3.61 5.36 4.85
C ASN A 231 3.00 5.04 6.21
N VAL A 232 3.27 5.84 7.24
CA VAL A 232 2.69 5.67 8.57
C VAL A 232 1.17 5.82 8.53
N ILE A 233 0.66 6.84 7.83
CA ILE A 233 -0.80 7.07 7.68
C ILE A 233 -1.46 5.91 6.90
N SER A 234 -0.77 5.39 5.88
CA SER A 234 -1.31 4.31 5.02
C SER A 234 -1.53 2.97 5.72
N VAL A 235 -0.91 2.75 6.89
CA VAL A 235 -1.12 1.53 7.70
C VAL A 235 -2.55 1.45 8.24
N GLY A 236 -3.28 2.56 8.26
CA GLY A 236 -4.65 2.64 8.75
C GLY A 236 -4.71 3.12 10.19
N ASN A 237 -5.83 3.77 10.53
CA ASN A 237 -5.96 4.54 11.77
C ASN A 237 -7.17 4.15 12.63
N ASP A 238 -8.01 3.21 12.18
CA ASP A 238 -9.23 2.84 12.91
C ASP A 238 -9.48 1.33 12.94
N THR A 239 -9.02 0.68 14.02
CA THR A 239 -9.31 -0.74 14.30
C THR A 239 -10.81 -1.00 14.42
N ARG A 240 -11.60 -0.06 14.97
CA ARG A 240 -13.05 -0.24 15.14
C ARG A 240 -13.72 -0.33 13.78
N ASP A 241 -13.30 0.50 12.83
CA ASP A 241 -13.79 0.47 11.46
C ASP A 241 -13.49 -0.88 10.77
N ALA A 242 -12.26 -1.39 10.91
CA ALA A 242 -11.89 -2.71 10.39
C ALA A 242 -12.73 -3.85 11.00
N ILE A 243 -12.95 -3.82 12.31
CA ILE A 243 -13.79 -4.80 13.02
C ILE A 243 -15.25 -4.75 12.54
N ILE A 244 -15.80 -3.55 12.34
CA ILE A 244 -17.15 -3.38 11.75
C ILE A 244 -17.17 -3.93 10.32
N GLY A 245 -16.12 -3.70 9.55
CA GLY A 245 -15.95 -4.25 8.20
C GLY A 245 -15.97 -5.77 8.17
N ILE A 246 -15.22 -6.45 9.06
CA ILE A 246 -15.23 -7.90 9.21
C ILE A 246 -16.65 -8.41 9.50
N LYS A 247 -17.31 -7.82 10.50
CA LYS A 247 -18.69 -8.19 10.89
C LYS A 247 -19.63 -8.09 9.70
N GLN A 248 -19.71 -6.91 9.10
CA GLN A 248 -20.65 -6.64 8.00
C GLN A 248 -20.32 -7.48 6.77
N HIS A 249 -19.04 -7.72 6.46
CA HIS A 249 -18.64 -8.59 5.36
C HIS A 249 -19.25 -9.98 5.46
N ILE A 250 -19.06 -10.63 6.61
CA ILE A 250 -19.53 -12.00 6.89
C ILE A 250 -21.06 -12.03 6.92
N GLU A 251 -21.70 -11.10 7.66
CA GLU A 251 -23.16 -11.04 7.77
C GLU A 251 -23.84 -10.82 6.41
N ASN A 252 -23.25 -9.97 5.57
CA ASN A 252 -23.78 -9.65 4.25
C ASN A 252 -23.58 -10.78 3.23
N MET A 253 -22.80 -11.83 3.53
CA MET A 253 -22.64 -12.98 2.61
C MET A 253 -23.96 -13.70 2.32
N LYS A 254 -24.94 -13.64 3.23
CA LYS A 254 -26.28 -14.18 2.98
C LYS A 254 -27.01 -13.44 1.85
N TYR A 255 -26.62 -12.21 1.56
CA TYR A 255 -27.14 -11.40 0.45
C TYR A 255 -26.20 -11.42 -0.75
N SER A 256 -24.93 -11.08 -0.53
CA SER A 256 -23.96 -10.83 -1.59
C SER A 256 -23.68 -12.08 -2.42
N LEU A 257 -23.59 -13.26 -1.80
CA LEU A 257 -23.33 -14.52 -2.50
C LEU A 257 -24.49 -14.98 -3.43
N TYR A 258 -25.65 -14.34 -3.31
CA TYR A 258 -26.85 -14.60 -4.13
C TYR A 258 -27.16 -13.45 -5.11
N ALA A 259 -26.35 -12.39 -5.09
CA ALA A 259 -26.50 -11.23 -5.95
C ALA A 259 -25.54 -11.29 -7.16
N PRO A 260 -25.81 -10.55 -8.24
CA PRO A 260 -24.84 -10.35 -9.31
C PRO A 260 -23.47 -9.93 -8.77
N SER A 261 -22.42 -10.50 -9.36
CA SER A 261 -21.04 -10.27 -8.95
C SER A 261 -20.38 -9.13 -9.75
N LEU A 262 -19.17 -8.72 -9.34
CA LEU A 262 -18.39 -7.71 -10.07
C LEU A 262 -18.08 -8.15 -11.50
N ILE A 263 -17.74 -9.43 -11.72
CA ILE A 263 -17.49 -9.94 -13.08
C ILE A 263 -18.74 -9.80 -13.96
N GLU A 264 -19.93 -10.05 -13.42
CA GLU A 264 -21.17 -9.95 -14.19
C GLU A 264 -21.43 -8.50 -14.63
N ILE A 265 -21.35 -7.52 -13.73
CA ILE A 265 -21.55 -6.11 -14.09
C ILE A 265 -20.45 -5.60 -15.02
N HIS A 266 -19.20 -5.96 -14.77
CA HIS A 266 -18.07 -5.66 -15.65
C HIS A 266 -18.34 -6.15 -17.08
N SER A 267 -18.84 -7.39 -17.23
CA SER A 267 -19.14 -7.97 -18.55
C SER A 267 -20.19 -7.19 -19.35
N LYS A 268 -21.16 -6.56 -18.68
CA LYS A 268 -22.21 -5.75 -19.34
C LYS A 268 -21.79 -4.33 -19.66
N LEU A 269 -20.76 -3.85 -18.97
CA LEU A 269 -20.20 -2.52 -19.13
C LEU A 269 -19.02 -2.49 -20.11
N LYS A 270 -18.35 -3.62 -20.32
CA LYS A 270 -17.12 -3.71 -21.10
C LYS A 270 -17.23 -3.06 -22.48
N GLY A 271 -16.34 -2.11 -22.76
CA GLY A 271 -16.23 -1.47 -24.08
C GLY A 271 -17.34 -0.44 -24.38
N ARG A 272 -18.09 0.03 -23.38
CA ARG A 272 -18.99 1.17 -23.55
C ARG A 272 -18.21 2.46 -23.77
N ASP A 273 -18.80 3.39 -24.51
CA ASP A 273 -18.10 4.61 -24.93
C ASP A 273 -17.84 5.58 -23.77
N THR A 274 -18.90 6.12 -23.17
CA THR A 274 -18.79 7.15 -22.12
C THR A 274 -19.51 6.75 -20.83
N ALA A 275 -18.80 6.89 -19.71
CA ALA A 275 -19.36 6.93 -18.36
C ALA A 275 -19.33 8.38 -17.83
N ILE A 276 -20.40 8.80 -17.15
CA ILE A 276 -20.43 10.06 -16.39
C ILE A 276 -20.51 9.69 -14.91
N ILE A 277 -19.49 10.06 -14.14
CA ILE A 277 -19.49 9.94 -12.68
C ILE A 277 -20.15 11.20 -12.11
N ILE A 278 -21.19 11.00 -11.32
CA ILE A 278 -22.00 12.06 -10.72
C ILE A 278 -21.86 12.03 -9.20
N SER A 279 -21.18 13.05 -8.68
CA SER A 279 -20.91 13.25 -7.26
C SER A 279 -21.67 14.45 -6.68
N THR A 280 -21.67 14.59 -5.34
CA THR A 280 -22.59 15.47 -4.60
C THR A 280 -22.01 16.85 -4.23
N GLY A 281 -20.92 17.27 -4.88
CA GLY A 281 -20.30 18.56 -4.67
C GLY A 281 -21.14 19.74 -5.21
N PRO A 282 -20.89 20.97 -4.73
CA PRO A 282 -21.64 22.17 -5.12
C PRO A 282 -21.86 22.37 -6.62
N SER A 283 -20.93 21.95 -7.48
CA SER A 283 -21.04 22.12 -8.93
C SER A 283 -22.16 21.32 -9.57
N LEU A 284 -22.66 20.26 -8.93
CA LEU A 284 -23.65 19.36 -9.52
C LEU A 284 -24.90 20.13 -9.98
N TYR A 285 -25.38 21.06 -9.16
CA TYR A 285 -26.67 21.73 -9.38
C TYR A 285 -26.76 22.43 -10.74
N LYS A 286 -25.70 23.14 -11.16
CA LYS A 286 -25.66 23.84 -12.47
C LYS A 286 -25.64 22.88 -13.67
N GLN A 287 -25.32 21.59 -13.45
CA GLN A 287 -25.11 20.58 -14.50
C GLN A 287 -26.35 19.70 -14.73
N LEU A 288 -27.31 19.70 -13.81
CA LEU A 288 -28.49 18.82 -13.82
C LEU A 288 -29.32 18.93 -15.11
N LYS A 289 -29.51 20.15 -15.64
CA LYS A 289 -30.28 20.36 -16.88
C LYS A 289 -29.64 19.64 -18.06
N GLN A 290 -28.35 19.85 -18.27
CA GLN A 290 -27.59 19.21 -19.36
C GLN A 290 -27.46 17.70 -19.14
N LEU A 291 -27.29 17.28 -17.89
CA LEU A 291 -27.23 15.86 -17.51
C LEU A 291 -28.52 15.14 -17.92
N LYS A 292 -29.68 15.77 -17.73
CA LYS A 292 -30.98 15.22 -18.14
C LYS A 292 -31.08 15.01 -19.66
N GLU A 293 -30.52 15.93 -20.45
CA GLU A 293 -30.51 15.85 -21.91
C GLU A 293 -29.58 14.74 -22.42
N ILE A 294 -28.44 14.52 -21.76
CA ILE A 294 -27.44 13.52 -22.16
C ILE A 294 -27.67 12.13 -21.57
N ALA A 295 -28.47 12.02 -20.50
CA ALA A 295 -28.74 10.78 -19.78
C ALA A 295 -29.07 9.56 -20.68
N PRO A 296 -29.82 9.69 -21.79
CA PRO A 296 -30.10 8.54 -22.66
C PRO A 296 -28.90 7.99 -23.45
N TYR A 297 -27.78 8.72 -23.51
CA TYR A 297 -26.66 8.46 -24.41
C TYR A 297 -25.35 8.06 -23.69
N ALA A 298 -25.27 8.26 -22.38
CA ALA A 298 -24.11 7.90 -21.57
C ALA A 298 -24.50 7.01 -20.40
N THR A 299 -23.55 6.21 -19.91
CA THR A 299 -23.76 5.41 -18.70
C THR A 299 -23.59 6.31 -17.48
N LEU A 300 -24.62 6.42 -16.64
CA LEU A 300 -24.64 7.31 -15.49
C LEU A 300 -24.27 6.55 -14.22
N PHE A 301 -23.11 6.90 -13.66
CA PHE A 301 -22.55 6.36 -12.42
C PHE A 301 -22.77 7.38 -11.30
N CYS A 302 -23.82 7.18 -10.52
CA CYS A 302 -24.20 8.09 -9.44
C CYS A 302 -23.62 7.61 -8.11
N ILE A 303 -23.06 8.50 -7.30
CA ILE A 303 -22.79 8.15 -5.90
C ILE A 303 -24.09 8.23 -5.10
N ASP A 304 -24.20 7.47 -4.02
CA ASP A 304 -25.41 7.35 -3.20
C ASP A 304 -26.01 8.69 -2.75
N ALA A 305 -25.20 9.62 -2.24
CA ALA A 305 -25.65 10.94 -1.82
C ALA A 305 -26.24 11.81 -2.95
N SER A 306 -25.90 11.52 -4.21
CA SER A 306 -26.45 12.20 -5.39
C SER A 306 -27.75 11.58 -5.91
N PHE A 307 -28.09 10.35 -5.49
CA PHE A 307 -29.29 9.64 -5.95
C PHE A 307 -30.60 10.41 -5.66
N PRO A 308 -30.82 10.96 -4.45
CA PRO A 308 -32.01 11.78 -4.17
C PRO A 308 -32.11 13.03 -5.05
N ILE A 309 -30.97 13.71 -5.29
CA ILE A 309 -30.90 14.93 -6.11
C ILE A 309 -31.29 14.63 -7.55
N LEU A 310 -30.75 13.55 -8.12
CA LEU A 310 -31.06 13.12 -9.49
C LEU A 310 -32.54 12.78 -9.65
N TYR A 311 -33.10 12.05 -8.68
CA TYR A 311 -34.52 11.73 -8.67
C TYR A 311 -35.40 12.98 -8.68
N GLN A 312 -35.13 13.96 -7.81
CA GLN A 312 -35.87 15.22 -7.74
C GLN A 312 -35.87 16.02 -9.06
N HIS A 313 -34.84 15.84 -9.89
CA HIS A 313 -34.72 16.50 -11.20
C HIS A 313 -35.20 15.63 -12.38
N GLY A 314 -35.76 14.45 -12.08
CA GLY A 314 -36.26 13.50 -13.08
C GLY A 314 -35.14 12.89 -13.92
N ILE A 315 -33.99 12.64 -13.31
CA ILE A 315 -32.82 11.98 -13.92
C ILE A 315 -32.69 10.60 -13.27
N LYS A 316 -32.64 9.56 -14.09
CA LYS A 316 -32.49 8.18 -13.62
C LYS A 316 -31.07 7.69 -13.88
N PRO A 317 -30.27 7.40 -12.82
CA PRO A 317 -28.95 6.82 -13.01
C PRO A 317 -29.04 5.35 -13.46
N ASP A 318 -27.97 4.83 -14.06
CA ASP A 318 -27.88 3.41 -14.40
C ASP A 318 -27.35 2.60 -13.21
N ILE A 319 -26.34 3.14 -12.54
CA ILE A 319 -25.67 2.52 -11.39
C ILE A 319 -25.56 3.55 -10.27
N VAL A 320 -25.89 3.15 -9.04
CA VAL A 320 -25.66 3.91 -7.81
C VAL A 320 -24.62 3.18 -6.96
N PHE A 321 -23.59 3.88 -6.49
CA PHE A 321 -22.50 3.32 -5.70
C PHE A 321 -22.68 3.63 -4.22
N SER A 322 -22.62 2.61 -3.36
CA SER A 322 -22.55 2.76 -1.90
C SER A 322 -21.38 1.98 -1.33
N LEU A 323 -20.56 2.68 -0.56
CA LEU A 323 -19.32 2.16 0.02
C LEU A 323 -19.36 2.15 1.56
N GLU A 324 -20.12 3.04 2.16
CA GLU A 324 -20.04 3.36 3.59
C GLU A 324 -20.62 2.26 4.52
N ARG A 325 -19.95 2.11 5.67
CA ARG A 325 -20.26 1.15 6.75
C ARG A 325 -21.28 1.66 7.78
N VAL A 326 -21.83 2.86 7.56
CA VAL A 326 -22.66 3.57 8.52
C VAL A 326 -24.15 3.46 8.19
N LYS A 327 -24.99 3.54 9.23
CA LYS A 327 -26.45 3.41 9.10
C LYS A 327 -27.06 4.56 8.31
N GLU A 328 -26.46 5.74 8.43
CA GLU A 328 -26.87 7.00 7.84
C GLU A 328 -27.05 6.86 6.32
N SER A 329 -26.15 6.14 5.63
CA SER A 329 -26.22 5.96 4.18
C SER A 329 -27.53 5.32 3.70
N ALA A 330 -28.24 4.59 4.55
CA ALA A 330 -29.57 4.07 4.22
C ALA A 330 -30.60 5.17 3.90
N ARG A 331 -30.42 6.38 4.48
CA ARG A 331 -31.35 7.51 4.29
C ARG A 331 -31.43 8.00 2.86
N PHE A 332 -30.35 7.87 2.08
CA PHE A 332 -30.38 8.19 0.64
C PHE A 332 -31.43 7.36 -0.11
N TYR A 333 -31.77 6.17 0.41
CA TYR A 333 -32.71 5.24 -0.20
C TYR A 333 -34.06 5.20 0.49
N THR A 334 -34.13 5.38 1.82
CA THR A 334 -35.40 5.43 2.56
C THR A 334 -36.15 6.73 2.34
N ASP A 335 -35.43 7.85 2.23
CA ASP A 335 -36.02 9.18 2.08
C ASP A 335 -36.34 9.51 0.61
N THR A 336 -35.90 8.65 -0.32
CA THR A 336 -36.24 8.72 -1.75
C THR A 336 -37.40 7.76 -2.07
N PRO A 337 -38.42 8.18 -2.84
CA PRO A 337 -39.52 7.31 -3.23
C PRO A 337 -39.06 5.98 -3.84
N ILE A 338 -39.69 4.88 -3.42
CA ILE A 338 -39.29 3.51 -3.79
C ILE A 338 -39.25 3.26 -5.31
N ASP A 339 -40.10 3.95 -6.08
CA ASP A 339 -40.16 3.82 -7.54
C ASP A 339 -38.93 4.42 -8.24
N ALA A 340 -38.18 5.30 -7.56
CA ALA A 340 -36.89 5.79 -8.05
C ALA A 340 -35.86 4.67 -8.24
N GLN A 341 -36.00 3.59 -7.47
CA GLN A 341 -35.04 2.47 -7.46
C GLN A 341 -35.28 1.50 -8.62
N GLU A 342 -36.47 1.51 -9.23
CA GLU A 342 -36.85 0.53 -10.24
C GLU A 342 -35.94 0.63 -11.46
N GLY A 343 -35.34 -0.48 -11.91
CA GLY A 343 -34.43 -0.49 -13.06
C GLY A 343 -33.08 0.22 -12.84
N VAL A 344 -32.74 0.54 -11.59
CA VAL A 344 -31.41 1.04 -11.18
C VAL A 344 -30.62 -0.11 -10.56
N ILE A 345 -29.33 -0.17 -10.87
CA ILE A 345 -28.39 -1.08 -10.22
C ILE A 345 -27.74 -0.37 -9.04
N PHE A 346 -27.75 -0.99 -7.87
CA PHE A 346 -27.07 -0.51 -6.68
C PHE A 346 -25.80 -1.35 -6.49
N SER A 347 -24.65 -0.78 -6.82
CA SER A 347 -23.33 -1.38 -6.64
C SER A 347 -22.88 -1.14 -5.20
N LEU A 348 -23.02 -2.19 -4.39
CA LEU A 348 -22.73 -2.17 -2.96
C LEU A 348 -21.40 -2.85 -2.70
N THR A 349 -20.61 -2.31 -1.77
CA THR A 349 -19.52 -3.11 -1.20
C THR A 349 -20.10 -4.18 -0.26
N SER A 350 -19.37 -5.28 -0.05
CA SER A 350 -19.78 -6.31 0.90
C SER A 350 -19.77 -5.85 2.37
N ILE A 351 -19.20 -4.68 2.64
CA ILE A 351 -19.11 -4.08 3.97
C ILE A 351 -20.07 -2.91 4.13
N VAL A 352 -21.14 -2.79 3.35
CA VAL A 352 -22.14 -1.75 3.63
C VAL A 352 -22.96 -2.11 4.87
N HIS A 353 -23.48 -1.09 5.56
CA HIS A 353 -24.42 -1.32 6.65
C HIS A 353 -25.69 -2.06 6.16
N GLU A 354 -26.22 -2.99 6.96
CA GLU A 354 -27.37 -3.82 6.56
C GLU A 354 -28.63 -2.99 6.23
N ASP A 355 -28.87 -1.88 6.96
CA ASP A 355 -29.97 -0.96 6.69
C ASP A 355 -29.93 -0.40 5.25
N THR A 356 -28.74 -0.21 4.67
CA THR A 356 -28.58 0.20 3.27
C THR A 356 -29.10 -0.87 2.32
N ILE A 357 -28.79 -2.14 2.59
CA ILE A 357 -29.30 -3.29 1.81
C ILE A 357 -30.82 -3.36 1.91
N HIS A 358 -31.38 -3.14 3.09
CA HIS A 358 -32.82 -3.20 3.35
C HIS A 358 -33.61 -2.01 2.79
N ALA A 359 -32.98 -0.84 2.70
CA ALA A 359 -33.59 0.35 2.10
C ALA A 359 -33.79 0.20 0.58
N ILE A 360 -32.96 -0.61 -0.08
CA ILE A 360 -33.08 -0.93 -1.50
C ILE A 360 -34.08 -2.08 -1.68
N LYS A 361 -35.28 -1.77 -2.18
CA LYS A 361 -36.40 -2.72 -2.31
C LYS A 361 -36.73 -3.11 -3.75
N LYS A 362 -36.68 -2.16 -4.69
CA LYS A 362 -37.01 -2.39 -6.11
C LYS A 362 -35.78 -2.41 -7.05
N GLY A 363 -34.63 -1.95 -6.57
CA GLY A 363 -33.37 -1.94 -7.31
C GLY A 363 -32.68 -3.29 -7.41
N VAL A 364 -31.84 -3.45 -8.44
CA VAL A 364 -30.95 -4.61 -8.56
C VAL A 364 -29.75 -4.38 -7.67
N LYS A 365 -29.61 -5.17 -6.61
CA LYS A 365 -28.43 -5.13 -5.74
C LYS A 365 -27.30 -5.93 -6.40
N GLN A 366 -26.15 -5.32 -6.61
CA GLN A 366 -24.92 -5.96 -7.09
C GLN A 366 -23.86 -5.76 -6.01
N PHE A 367 -23.04 -6.79 -5.75
CA PHE A 367 -22.01 -6.71 -4.72
C PHE A 367 -20.60 -6.85 -5.30
N SER A 368 -19.69 -6.03 -4.78
CA SER A 368 -18.26 -6.07 -5.00
C SER A 368 -17.54 -6.18 -3.65
N PHE A 369 -16.40 -6.86 -3.58
CA PHE A 369 -15.61 -6.86 -2.35
C PHE A 369 -14.57 -5.74 -2.39
N ARG A 370 -14.11 -5.29 -1.22
CA ARG A 370 -12.96 -4.37 -1.12
C ARG A 370 -11.68 -5.19 -0.95
N PRO A 371 -10.49 -4.68 -1.31
CA PRO A 371 -9.23 -5.44 -1.23
C PRO A 371 -8.62 -5.39 0.17
N PHE A 372 -9.30 -5.99 1.15
CA PHE A 372 -8.79 -6.20 2.51
C PHE A 372 -8.40 -7.68 2.70
N GLY A 373 -7.48 -7.97 3.61
CA GLY A 373 -7.12 -9.34 3.98
C GLY A 373 -8.36 -10.17 4.33
N TYR A 374 -9.21 -9.63 5.21
CA TYR A 374 -10.42 -10.34 5.65
C TYR A 374 -11.49 -10.56 4.56
N THR A 375 -11.46 -9.84 3.44
CA THR A 375 -12.37 -10.11 2.31
C THR A 375 -11.74 -11.04 1.28
N THR A 376 -10.40 -10.97 1.11
CA THR A 376 -9.66 -11.80 0.16
C THR A 376 -9.52 -13.24 0.63
N LEU A 377 -9.50 -13.46 1.95
CA LEU A 377 -9.45 -14.76 2.61
C LEU A 377 -10.40 -15.81 2.02
N PHE A 378 -11.61 -15.41 1.65
CA PHE A 378 -12.64 -16.31 1.14
C PHE A 378 -12.40 -16.80 -0.30
N ASN A 379 -11.52 -16.10 -1.05
CA ASN A 379 -11.19 -16.41 -2.44
C ASN A 379 -12.42 -16.45 -3.37
N PHE A 380 -13.41 -15.58 -3.15
CA PHE A 380 -14.56 -15.39 -4.03
C PHE A 380 -14.25 -14.36 -5.13
N TYR A 381 -13.28 -14.70 -5.99
CA TYR A 381 -12.75 -13.81 -7.01
C TYR A 381 -13.79 -13.30 -8.01
N GLU A 382 -14.95 -13.96 -8.13
CA GLU A 382 -16.05 -13.50 -8.98
C GLU A 382 -16.68 -12.18 -8.51
N TYR A 383 -16.63 -11.89 -7.22
CA TYR A 383 -17.03 -10.60 -6.64
C TYR A 383 -15.91 -9.55 -6.72
N GLY A 384 -14.72 -9.98 -7.15
CA GLY A 384 -13.52 -9.18 -7.38
C GLY A 384 -13.19 -8.21 -6.25
N TYR A 385 -12.36 -7.22 -6.55
CA TYR A 385 -11.97 -6.20 -5.57
C TYR A 385 -12.08 -4.82 -6.20
N LEU A 386 -12.91 -3.97 -5.60
CA LEU A 386 -13.23 -2.63 -6.04
C LEU A 386 -13.35 -1.70 -4.82
N GLY A 387 -12.99 -0.44 -4.98
CA GLY A 387 -12.97 0.55 -3.91
C GLY A 387 -11.70 0.48 -3.07
N ILE A 388 -10.53 0.44 -3.73
CA ILE A 388 -9.24 0.75 -3.09
C ILE A 388 -9.28 2.19 -2.57
N GLY A 389 -9.82 3.11 -3.37
CA GLY A 389 -10.01 4.49 -2.99
C GLY A 389 -10.97 4.66 -1.81
N MET A 390 -10.88 5.83 -1.15
CA MET A 390 -11.56 6.10 0.12
C MET A 390 -12.96 6.72 -0.04
N SER A 391 -13.51 6.74 -1.26
CA SER A 391 -14.86 7.25 -1.52
C SER A 391 -15.62 6.41 -2.57
N ALA A 392 -16.95 6.49 -2.55
CA ALA A 392 -17.80 5.89 -3.58
C ALA A 392 -17.49 6.39 -5.00
N ALA A 393 -16.99 7.63 -5.13
CA ALA A 393 -16.59 8.20 -6.42
C ALA A 393 -15.29 7.57 -6.95
N ASN A 394 -14.31 7.32 -6.07
CA ASN A 394 -13.11 6.55 -6.45
C ASN A 394 -13.50 5.13 -6.90
N MET A 395 -14.38 4.45 -6.14
CA MET A 395 -14.93 3.14 -6.51
C MET A 395 -15.61 3.16 -7.89
N ALA A 396 -16.37 4.21 -8.20
CA ALA A 396 -17.01 4.38 -9.49
C ALA A 396 -15.96 4.51 -10.62
N TYR A 397 -14.90 5.29 -10.41
CA TYR A 397 -13.80 5.43 -11.38
C TYR A 397 -13.05 4.12 -11.62
N GLU A 398 -12.75 3.36 -10.56
CA GLU A 398 -12.15 2.03 -10.70
C GLU A 398 -13.01 1.11 -11.59
N LEU A 399 -14.34 1.16 -11.47
CA LEU A 399 -15.23 0.37 -12.32
C LEU A 399 -15.20 0.86 -13.78
N VAL A 400 -15.12 2.17 -14.01
CA VAL A 400 -14.93 2.74 -15.36
C VAL A 400 -13.64 2.19 -15.98
N VAL A 401 -12.54 2.22 -15.23
CA VAL A 401 -11.24 1.71 -15.68
C VAL A 401 -11.30 0.21 -15.97
N HIS A 402 -11.80 -0.57 -15.02
CA HIS A 402 -11.92 -2.02 -15.16
C HIS A 402 -12.80 -2.42 -16.34
N SER A 403 -13.88 -1.69 -16.59
CA SER A 403 -14.78 -1.93 -17.73
C SER A 403 -14.31 -1.34 -19.06
N GLN A 404 -13.09 -0.81 -19.15
CA GLN A 404 -12.49 -0.38 -20.42
C GLN A 404 -13.35 0.66 -21.16
N PHE A 405 -13.87 1.64 -20.44
CA PHE A 405 -14.55 2.76 -21.06
C PHE A 405 -13.57 3.60 -21.88
N LYS A 406 -14.03 4.13 -23.02
CA LYS A 406 -13.23 5.07 -23.81
C LYS A 406 -13.09 6.43 -23.13
N ARG A 407 -14.15 6.86 -22.42
CA ARG A 407 -14.25 8.16 -21.80
C ARG A 407 -14.90 8.10 -20.43
N CYS A 408 -14.33 8.86 -19.50
CA CYS A 408 -14.88 9.16 -18.18
C CYS A 408 -15.10 10.67 -18.07
N ILE A 409 -16.32 11.12 -17.78
CA ILE A 409 -16.62 12.52 -17.47
C ILE A 409 -17.00 12.61 -15.99
N ILE A 410 -16.36 13.51 -15.27
CA ILE A 410 -16.56 13.69 -13.83
C ILE A 410 -17.30 15.01 -13.59
N ILE A 411 -18.45 14.95 -12.91
CA ILE A 411 -19.24 16.11 -12.51
C ILE A 411 -19.60 16.06 -11.02
N GLY A 412 -19.73 17.22 -10.38
CA GLY A 412 -20.03 17.31 -8.95
C GLY A 412 -18.96 16.73 -8.02
N GLN A 413 -17.76 16.39 -8.52
CA GLN A 413 -16.65 15.89 -7.70
C GLN A 413 -15.72 17.04 -7.31
N ASP A 414 -16.24 18.02 -6.58
CA ASP A 414 -15.51 19.27 -6.36
C ASP A 414 -14.32 19.11 -5.42
N LEU A 415 -14.44 18.31 -4.35
CA LEU A 415 -13.38 18.09 -3.35
C LEU A 415 -12.89 19.38 -2.66
N VAL A 416 -13.69 20.44 -2.73
CA VAL A 416 -13.42 21.79 -2.19
C VAL A 416 -14.74 22.40 -1.75
N PHE A 417 -14.67 23.44 -0.92
CA PHE A 417 -15.87 24.23 -0.60
C PHE A 417 -16.27 25.12 -1.79
N GLY A 418 -17.58 25.36 -1.93
CA GLY A 418 -18.11 26.37 -2.84
C GLY A 418 -17.67 27.78 -2.45
N GLU A 419 -17.79 28.75 -3.36
CA GLU A 419 -17.44 30.16 -3.10
C GLU A 419 -18.23 30.76 -1.93
N ASP A 420 -19.44 30.26 -1.69
CA ASP A 420 -20.34 30.62 -0.59
C ASP A 420 -20.09 29.81 0.70
N GLY A 421 -19.07 28.94 0.70
CA GLY A 421 -18.70 28.06 1.81
C GLY A 421 -19.46 26.73 1.87
N THR A 422 -20.32 26.44 0.89
CA THR A 422 -21.09 25.18 0.85
C THR A 422 -20.18 23.97 0.65
N SER A 423 -20.47 22.87 1.33
CA SER A 423 -19.75 21.60 1.20
C SER A 423 -20.41 20.64 0.21
N HIS A 424 -21.73 20.75 0.01
CA HIS A 424 -22.52 19.83 -0.82
C HIS A 424 -23.52 20.57 -1.71
N SER A 425 -23.95 19.91 -2.78
CA SER A 425 -24.95 20.42 -3.71
C SER A 425 -26.29 20.72 -3.02
N LYS A 426 -26.98 21.73 -3.55
CA LYS A 426 -28.36 22.04 -3.23
C LYS A 426 -29.26 20.81 -3.32
N GLY A 427 -30.03 20.57 -2.27
CA GLY A 427 -30.91 19.40 -2.14
C GLY A 427 -30.26 18.15 -1.51
N ALA A 428 -29.03 18.25 -1.01
CA ALA A 428 -28.39 17.17 -0.25
C ALA A 428 -29.19 16.79 1.01
N VAL A 429 -29.32 15.49 1.28
CA VAL A 429 -30.15 14.94 2.38
C VAL A 429 -29.71 15.42 3.78
N TYR A 430 -28.42 15.65 3.97
CA TYR A 430 -27.83 16.11 5.23
C TYR A 430 -27.54 17.62 5.26
N GLY A 431 -27.95 18.35 4.20
CA GLY A 431 -27.77 19.79 4.07
C GLY A 431 -26.51 20.20 3.31
N GLU A 432 -26.52 21.43 2.79
CA GLU A 432 -25.48 22.01 1.92
C GLU A 432 -24.19 22.36 2.68
N ASN A 433 -24.23 22.42 4.01
CA ASN A 433 -23.12 22.79 4.91
C ASN A 433 -22.83 21.69 5.94
N GLU A 434 -23.01 20.42 5.56
CA GLU A 434 -22.74 19.27 6.43
C GLU A 434 -21.30 19.28 6.96
N ILE A 435 -20.34 19.64 6.11
CA ILE A 435 -18.94 19.80 6.50
C ILE A 435 -18.67 21.29 6.67
N LYS A 436 -18.10 21.67 7.81
CA LYS A 436 -17.72 23.05 8.09
C LYS A 436 -16.21 23.25 7.93
N PRO A 437 -15.77 24.43 7.43
CA PRO A 437 -14.37 24.83 7.46
C PRO A 437 -13.76 24.70 8.85
N LYS A 438 -12.58 24.08 8.95
CA LYS A 438 -11.80 23.99 10.19
C LYS A 438 -10.85 25.19 10.33
N LYS A 439 -10.30 25.41 11.53
CA LYS A 439 -9.29 26.45 11.76
C LYS A 439 -8.01 26.20 10.95
N ASP A 440 -7.58 24.95 10.90
CA ASP A 440 -6.45 24.53 10.08
C ASP A 440 -6.93 24.25 8.66
N LYS A 441 -6.62 25.20 7.77
CA LYS A 441 -7.08 25.16 6.39
C LYS A 441 -6.16 24.30 5.53
N ILE A 442 -6.76 23.38 4.79
CA ILE A 442 -6.09 22.63 3.74
C ILE A 442 -6.40 23.30 2.40
N PHE A 443 -5.39 23.46 1.55
CA PHE A 443 -5.53 24.04 0.23
C PHE A 443 -5.08 23.06 -0.84
N VAL A 444 -5.79 23.08 -1.97
CA VAL A 444 -5.47 22.31 -3.17
C VAL A 444 -5.51 23.22 -4.39
N GLU A 445 -4.88 22.82 -5.49
CA GLU A 445 -4.90 23.56 -6.74
C GLU A 445 -6.33 23.64 -7.29
N LYS A 446 -6.77 24.82 -7.70
CA LYS A 446 -8.12 25.03 -8.23
C LYS A 446 -8.23 24.64 -9.71
N TYR A 447 -9.43 24.24 -10.13
CA TYR A 447 -9.78 24.05 -11.54
C TYR A 447 -9.34 25.25 -12.40
N GLY A 448 -8.73 24.99 -13.56
CA GLY A 448 -8.17 26.00 -14.46
C GLY A 448 -6.75 26.47 -14.11
N GLY A 449 -6.23 26.09 -12.95
CA GLY A 449 -4.87 26.43 -12.50
C GLY A 449 -4.72 27.86 -11.98
N GLY A 450 -3.48 28.25 -11.66
CA GLY A 450 -3.12 29.63 -11.29
C GLY A 450 -3.61 30.07 -9.90
N GLY A 451 -3.93 29.14 -9.01
CA GLY A 451 -4.32 29.45 -7.63
C GLY A 451 -4.71 28.21 -6.83
N VAL A 452 -5.09 28.43 -5.57
CA VAL A 452 -5.53 27.40 -4.65
C VAL A 452 -6.91 27.70 -4.09
N VAL A 453 -7.61 26.66 -3.66
CA VAL A 453 -8.95 26.73 -3.05
C VAL A 453 -8.99 25.85 -1.80
N GLU A 454 -9.84 26.24 -0.84
CA GLU A 454 -9.97 25.57 0.45
C GLU A 454 -10.62 24.20 0.33
N SER A 455 -10.03 23.21 1.00
CA SER A 455 -10.43 21.81 1.00
C SER A 455 -10.29 21.23 2.42
N THR A 456 -10.47 19.92 2.55
CA THR A 456 -10.26 19.18 3.79
C THR A 456 -9.21 18.09 3.56
N GLU A 457 -8.62 17.58 4.65
CA GLU A 457 -7.67 16.48 4.60
C GLU A 457 -8.26 15.23 3.91
N VAL A 458 -9.52 14.90 4.21
CA VAL A 458 -10.24 13.76 3.63
C VAL A 458 -10.51 13.97 2.13
N TRP A 459 -10.89 15.17 1.71
CA TRP A 459 -11.08 15.45 0.28
C TRP A 459 -9.77 15.47 -0.50
N LYS A 460 -8.68 15.97 0.11
CA LYS A 460 -7.34 15.87 -0.46
C LYS A 460 -6.91 14.40 -0.59
N LEU A 461 -7.27 13.54 0.37
CA LEU A 461 -7.04 12.10 0.25
C LEU A 461 -7.80 11.51 -0.96
N PHE A 462 -9.09 11.86 -1.13
CA PHE A 462 -9.88 11.40 -2.29
C PHE A 462 -9.30 11.89 -3.63
N LEU A 463 -8.81 13.13 -3.66
CA LEU A 463 -8.11 13.72 -4.81
C LEU A 463 -6.86 12.91 -5.16
N ASN A 464 -6.01 12.63 -4.17
CA ASN A 464 -4.78 11.86 -4.36
C ASN A 464 -5.06 10.44 -4.91
N PHE A 465 -6.14 9.79 -4.47
CA PHE A 465 -6.55 8.50 -5.04
C PHE A 465 -6.95 8.61 -6.51
N TYR A 466 -7.71 9.64 -6.90
CA TYR A 466 -8.02 9.88 -8.31
C TYR A 466 -6.75 10.06 -9.15
N GLU A 467 -5.84 10.95 -8.73
CA GLU A 467 -4.60 11.23 -9.47
C GLU A 467 -3.73 9.98 -9.61
N LYS A 468 -3.63 9.19 -8.53
CA LYS A 468 -2.94 7.90 -8.54
C LYS A 468 -3.59 6.90 -9.50
N ASP A 469 -4.90 6.74 -9.46
CA ASP A 469 -5.61 5.75 -10.29
C ASP A 469 -5.60 6.15 -11.78
N ILE A 470 -5.69 7.45 -12.08
CA ILE A 470 -5.53 7.99 -13.44
C ILE A 470 -4.11 7.69 -13.94
N ALA A 471 -3.07 8.02 -13.16
CA ALA A 471 -1.68 7.77 -13.55
C ALA A 471 -1.36 6.28 -13.76
N ASN A 472 -2.01 5.40 -12.99
CA ASN A 472 -1.84 3.94 -13.08
C ASN A 472 -2.76 3.26 -14.10
N THR A 473 -3.60 4.01 -14.83
CA THR A 473 -4.51 3.41 -15.81
C THR A 473 -3.71 2.82 -16.98
N PRO A 474 -3.80 1.51 -17.26
CA PRO A 474 -2.85 0.82 -18.16
C PRO A 474 -3.19 0.96 -19.65
N TYR A 475 -4.16 1.81 -20.01
CA TYR A 475 -4.61 2.04 -21.39
C TYR A 475 -5.05 3.50 -21.56
N PRO A 476 -5.06 4.03 -22.79
CA PRO A 476 -5.50 5.41 -23.02
C PRO A 476 -7.02 5.53 -22.80
N ILE A 477 -7.41 6.23 -21.74
CA ILE A 477 -8.78 6.65 -21.44
C ILE A 477 -8.84 8.18 -21.43
N GLU A 478 -9.90 8.75 -22.01
CA GLU A 478 -10.14 10.21 -21.92
C GLU A 478 -10.86 10.52 -20.61
N VAL A 479 -10.13 11.01 -19.61
CA VAL A 479 -10.71 11.41 -18.31
C VAL A 479 -10.89 12.92 -18.30
N ILE A 480 -12.14 13.37 -18.18
CA ILE A 480 -12.53 14.76 -18.25
C ILE A 480 -13.03 15.22 -16.88
N ASN A 481 -12.33 16.19 -16.30
CA ASN A 481 -12.84 16.94 -15.15
C ASN A 481 -13.75 18.05 -15.67
N ALA A 482 -15.05 17.88 -15.46
CA ALA A 482 -16.07 18.83 -15.85
C ALA A 482 -16.75 19.49 -14.65
N THR A 483 -16.09 19.60 -13.50
CA THR A 483 -16.63 20.27 -12.30
C THR A 483 -16.79 21.79 -12.48
N GLU A 484 -16.00 22.41 -13.35
CA GLU A 484 -16.08 23.84 -13.66
C GLU A 484 -15.96 24.73 -12.40
N GLY A 485 -15.07 24.38 -11.47
CA GLY A 485 -14.84 25.16 -10.25
C GLY A 485 -14.27 24.40 -9.05
N GLY A 486 -14.23 23.06 -9.10
CA GLY A 486 -13.68 22.24 -8.03
C GLY A 486 -12.15 22.24 -7.93
N ALA A 487 -11.60 21.21 -7.30
CA ALA A 487 -10.17 20.92 -7.34
C ALA A 487 -9.72 20.58 -8.77
N ARG A 488 -8.48 20.98 -9.10
CA ARG A 488 -7.76 20.41 -10.24
C ARG A 488 -7.41 18.97 -9.91
N ILE A 489 -7.83 18.05 -10.78
CA ILE A 489 -7.49 16.62 -10.69
C ILE A 489 -6.39 16.36 -11.72
N LYS A 490 -5.15 16.17 -11.29
CA LYS A 490 -4.03 15.91 -12.22
C LYS A 490 -4.26 14.63 -13.02
N GLY A 491 -3.83 14.65 -14.28
CA GLY A 491 -4.06 13.58 -15.25
C GLY A 491 -5.41 13.68 -16.00
N THR A 492 -6.28 14.62 -15.63
CA THR A 492 -7.54 14.87 -16.37
C THR A 492 -7.42 16.01 -17.39
N ILE A 493 -8.33 16.02 -18.36
CA ILE A 493 -8.62 17.16 -19.22
C ILE A 493 -9.68 18.02 -18.53
N GLU A 494 -9.36 19.28 -18.25
CA GLU A 494 -10.35 20.23 -17.75
C GLU A 494 -11.20 20.74 -18.91
N MET A 495 -12.52 20.49 -18.86
CA MET A 495 -13.44 20.88 -19.92
C MET A 495 -14.83 21.20 -19.34
N PRO A 496 -15.47 22.31 -19.72
CA PRO A 496 -16.86 22.57 -19.34
C PRO A 496 -17.81 21.42 -19.73
N PHE A 497 -18.80 21.14 -18.89
CA PHE A 497 -19.66 19.96 -19.08
C PHE A 497 -20.47 20.02 -20.37
N ASN A 498 -20.88 21.21 -20.79
CA ASN A 498 -21.55 21.42 -22.07
C ASN A 498 -20.67 21.01 -23.27
N GLU A 499 -19.37 21.29 -23.24
CA GLU A 499 -18.40 20.88 -24.26
C GLU A 499 -18.14 19.37 -24.18
N ALA A 500 -17.96 18.83 -22.97
CA ALA A 500 -17.79 17.39 -22.77
C ALA A 500 -19.00 16.59 -23.29
N CYS A 501 -20.22 17.12 -23.13
CA CYS A 501 -21.45 16.53 -23.68
C CYS A 501 -21.49 16.46 -25.22
N LYS A 502 -20.70 17.27 -25.93
CA LYS A 502 -20.61 17.20 -27.40
C LYS A 502 -19.78 16.01 -27.86
N LEU A 503 -18.88 15.50 -27.02
CA LEU A 503 -18.04 14.34 -27.33
C LEU A 503 -18.78 13.00 -27.22
N ILE A 504 -19.94 13.00 -26.56
CA ILE A 504 -20.75 11.79 -26.34
C ILE A 504 -21.51 11.43 -27.63
N PRO A 505 -21.33 10.21 -28.18
CA PRO A 505 -22.11 9.73 -29.32
C PRO A 505 -23.61 9.75 -29.02
N ARG A 506 -24.41 10.26 -29.96
CA ARG A 506 -25.88 10.32 -29.82
C ARG A 506 -26.56 8.99 -30.18
N VAL A 507 -26.02 7.90 -29.64
CA VAL A 507 -26.56 6.55 -29.74
C VAL A 507 -27.20 6.19 -28.41
N LYS A 508 -28.49 5.84 -28.42
CA LYS A 508 -29.20 5.48 -27.18
C LYS A 508 -28.51 4.29 -26.50
N LYS A 509 -28.25 4.43 -25.21
CA LYS A 509 -27.61 3.38 -24.40
C LYS A 509 -28.50 2.15 -24.29
N LYS A 510 -27.88 0.98 -24.28
CA LYS A 510 -28.58 -0.29 -24.01
C LYS A 510 -28.81 -0.47 -22.51
N PRO A 511 -29.99 -0.97 -22.08
CA PRO A 511 -30.23 -1.33 -20.69
C PRO A 511 -29.16 -2.30 -20.17
N ILE A 512 -28.81 -2.18 -18.88
CA ILE A 512 -27.91 -3.11 -18.20
C ILE A 512 -28.77 -4.11 -17.45
N ILE A 513 -28.67 -5.39 -17.82
CA ILE A 513 -29.40 -6.47 -17.15
C ILE A 513 -28.36 -7.43 -16.58
N LEU A 514 -28.40 -7.61 -15.26
CA LEU A 514 -27.48 -8.47 -14.53
C LEU A 514 -28.15 -9.79 -14.15
N LYS A 515 -27.38 -10.88 -14.16
CA LYS A 515 -27.83 -12.19 -13.69
C LYS A 515 -27.13 -12.54 -12.37
N PRO A 516 -27.88 -12.97 -11.34
CA PRO A 516 -27.26 -13.54 -10.15
C PRO A 516 -26.63 -14.90 -10.48
N PRO A 517 -25.70 -15.38 -9.63
CA PRO A 517 -25.19 -16.75 -9.71
C PRO A 517 -26.31 -17.80 -9.55
N SER A 518 -26.02 -19.04 -9.94
CA SER A 518 -26.96 -20.14 -9.72
C SER A 518 -27.13 -20.42 -8.22
N LYS A 519 -28.32 -20.87 -7.80
CA LYS A 519 -28.57 -21.23 -6.39
C LYS A 519 -27.58 -22.29 -5.86
N ALA A 520 -27.15 -23.23 -6.71
CA ALA A 520 -26.17 -24.26 -6.37
C ALA A 520 -24.79 -23.64 -6.08
N THR A 521 -24.34 -22.71 -6.94
CA THR A 521 -23.09 -21.96 -6.74
C THR A 521 -23.14 -21.15 -5.45
N SER A 522 -24.22 -20.39 -5.23
CA SER A 522 -24.39 -19.59 -4.01
C SER A 522 -24.38 -20.44 -2.74
N LYS A 523 -25.05 -21.60 -2.75
CA LYS A 523 -25.05 -22.53 -1.61
C LYS A 523 -23.64 -23.06 -1.33
N LYS A 524 -22.91 -23.50 -2.37
CA LYS A 524 -21.52 -23.96 -2.25
C LYS A 524 -20.60 -22.88 -1.69
N ASN A 525 -20.72 -21.65 -2.18
CA ASN A 525 -19.92 -20.53 -1.68
C ASN A 525 -20.26 -20.21 -0.23
N ARG A 526 -21.55 -20.26 0.15
CA ARG A 526 -21.97 -20.07 1.55
C ARG A 526 -21.39 -21.13 2.47
N GLU A 527 -21.39 -22.41 2.07
CA GLU A 527 -20.78 -23.51 2.83
C GLU A 527 -19.27 -23.28 3.03
N LYS A 528 -18.56 -22.90 1.96
CA LYS A 528 -17.14 -22.54 2.02
C LYS A 528 -16.88 -21.36 2.96
N ALA A 529 -17.73 -20.33 2.93
CA ALA A 529 -17.60 -19.18 3.82
C ALA A 529 -17.75 -19.57 5.31
N ILE A 530 -18.71 -20.45 5.60
CA ILE A 530 -18.93 -20.98 6.95
C ILE A 530 -17.69 -21.74 7.43
N GLU A 531 -17.15 -22.65 6.62
CA GLU A 531 -15.95 -23.44 6.94
C GLU A 531 -14.74 -22.52 7.25
N ILE A 532 -14.53 -21.49 6.43
CA ILE A 532 -13.44 -20.52 6.65
C ILE A 532 -13.64 -19.75 7.97
N CYS A 533 -14.85 -19.32 8.29
CA CYS A 533 -15.13 -18.63 9.56
C CYS A 533 -14.90 -19.54 10.77
N GLN A 534 -15.25 -20.83 10.67
CA GLN A 534 -15.00 -21.82 11.71
C GLN A 534 -13.50 -22.01 11.95
N ASN A 535 -12.72 -22.22 10.87
CA ASN A 535 -11.26 -22.33 10.96
C ASN A 535 -10.61 -21.05 11.50
N TRP A 536 -11.14 -19.87 11.17
CA TRP A 536 -10.66 -18.60 11.68
C TRP A 536 -10.88 -18.49 13.20
N ILE A 537 -12.05 -18.89 13.69
CA ILE A 537 -12.35 -18.95 15.13
C ILE A 537 -11.40 -19.92 15.83
N ASP A 538 -11.30 -21.16 15.38
CA ASP A 538 -10.46 -22.20 16.01
C ASP A 538 -8.98 -21.78 16.05
N TYR A 539 -8.47 -21.24 14.94
CA TYR A 539 -7.09 -20.75 14.87
C TYR A 539 -6.87 -19.56 15.81
N GLY A 540 -7.80 -18.60 15.84
CA GLY A 540 -7.72 -17.43 16.70
C GLY A 540 -7.67 -17.80 18.18
N GLU A 541 -8.55 -18.69 18.62
CA GLU A 541 -8.59 -19.16 20.01
C GLU A 541 -7.32 -19.92 20.42
N LEU A 542 -6.76 -20.71 19.50
CA LEU A 542 -5.50 -21.41 19.70
C LEU A 542 -4.32 -20.43 19.84
N GLN A 543 -4.21 -19.43 18.96
CA GLN A 543 -3.11 -18.46 19.05
C GLN A 543 -3.27 -17.56 20.27
N GLN A 544 -4.49 -17.11 20.57
CA GLN A 544 -4.79 -16.30 21.75
C GLN A 544 -4.31 -17.01 23.02
N GLU A 545 -4.61 -18.30 23.18
CA GLU A 545 -4.21 -19.06 24.37
C GLU A 545 -2.69 -19.17 24.52
N LYS A 546 -1.97 -19.38 23.41
CA LYS A 546 -0.50 -19.38 23.41
C LYS A 546 0.07 -18.02 23.83
N ILE A 547 -0.47 -16.94 23.28
CA ILE A 547 -0.03 -15.57 23.57
C ILE A 547 -0.35 -15.21 25.03
N GLU A 548 -1.54 -15.56 25.53
CA GLU A 548 -1.94 -15.34 26.92
C GLU A 548 -1.03 -16.08 27.89
N LYS A 549 -0.63 -17.32 27.58
CA LYS A 549 0.31 -18.08 28.40
C LYS A 549 1.66 -17.35 28.52
N VAL A 550 2.27 -16.97 27.39
CA VAL A 550 3.55 -16.25 27.38
C VAL A 550 3.42 -14.88 28.08
N PHE A 551 2.30 -14.19 27.88
CA PHE A 551 2.02 -12.93 28.57
C PHE A 551 1.98 -13.11 30.10
N LEU A 552 1.33 -14.14 30.61
CA LEU A 552 1.26 -14.41 32.05
C LEU A 552 2.63 -14.76 32.64
N GLU A 553 3.42 -15.58 31.93
CA GLU A 553 4.80 -15.90 32.31
C GLU A 553 5.67 -14.64 32.35
N LEU A 554 5.56 -13.78 31.33
CA LEU A 554 6.24 -12.48 31.29
C LEU A 554 5.84 -11.58 32.46
N ILE A 555 4.54 -11.46 32.76
CA ILE A 555 4.07 -10.62 33.88
C ILE A 555 4.61 -11.12 35.22
N ALA A 556 4.66 -12.44 35.43
CA ALA A 556 5.24 -13.01 36.64
C ALA A 556 6.74 -12.66 36.76
N PHE A 557 7.49 -12.81 35.67
CA PHE A 557 8.90 -12.44 35.60
C PHE A 557 9.13 -10.94 35.86
N LEU A 558 8.38 -10.05 35.20
CA LEU A 558 8.54 -8.60 35.40
C LEU A 558 8.21 -8.17 36.83
N LYS A 559 7.26 -8.82 37.51
CA LYS A 559 6.99 -8.57 38.94
C LYS A 559 8.16 -8.98 39.83
N GLU A 560 8.78 -10.13 39.56
CA GLU A 560 10.00 -10.56 40.25
C GLU A 560 11.11 -9.51 40.08
N ILE A 561 11.32 -9.01 38.86
CA ILE A 561 12.28 -7.95 38.56
C ILE A 561 11.98 -6.67 39.36
N GLU A 562 10.71 -6.23 39.39
CA GLU A 562 10.30 -5.03 40.15
C GLU A 562 10.55 -5.20 41.66
N GLU A 563 10.31 -6.38 42.22
CA GLU A 563 10.57 -6.69 43.63
C GLU A 563 12.07 -6.71 43.96
N LEU A 564 12.88 -7.37 43.10
CA LEU A 564 14.34 -7.37 43.24
C LEU A 564 14.92 -5.97 43.12
N ASN A 565 14.41 -5.15 42.18
CA ASN A 565 14.85 -3.76 42.02
C ASN A 565 14.57 -2.92 43.28
N LYS A 566 13.37 -3.05 43.88
CA LYS A 566 13.03 -2.37 45.15
C LYS A 566 13.95 -2.74 46.30
N GLN A 567 14.51 -3.94 46.27
CA GLN A 567 15.46 -4.44 47.27
C GLN A 567 16.93 -4.14 46.90
N ASN A 568 17.19 -3.48 45.77
CA ASN A 568 18.54 -3.27 45.19
C ASN A 568 19.29 -4.60 44.89
N ARG A 569 18.54 -5.64 44.51
CA ARG A 569 19.01 -7.01 44.23
C ARG A 569 18.81 -7.41 42.78
N LEU A 570 18.80 -6.44 41.86
CA LEU A 570 18.56 -6.68 40.43
C LEU A 570 19.55 -7.71 39.83
N ASN A 571 20.76 -7.82 40.37
CA ASN A 571 21.75 -8.77 39.87
C ASN A 571 21.40 -10.25 40.15
N GLU A 572 20.33 -10.53 40.90
CA GLU A 572 19.95 -11.88 41.32
C GLU A 572 18.85 -12.52 40.44
N PHE A 573 18.32 -11.82 39.43
CA PHE A 573 17.27 -12.40 38.59
C PHE A 573 17.78 -13.54 37.71
N ASN A 574 16.88 -14.47 37.39
CA ASN A 574 17.23 -15.62 36.55
C ASN A 574 17.31 -15.24 35.07
N TYR A 575 18.54 -15.04 34.58
CA TYR A 575 18.82 -14.72 33.18
C TYR A 575 18.36 -15.83 32.21
N ALA A 576 18.40 -17.11 32.59
CA ALA A 576 17.90 -18.20 31.75
C ALA A 576 16.36 -18.16 31.58
N THR A 577 15.63 -17.61 32.55
CA THR A 577 14.19 -17.35 32.39
C THR A 577 13.95 -16.21 31.40
N MET A 578 14.79 -15.17 31.45
CA MET A 578 14.73 -14.03 30.53
C MET A 578 14.94 -14.48 29.08
N GLU A 579 15.99 -15.28 28.79
CA GLU A 579 16.25 -15.81 27.45
C GLU A 579 15.09 -16.65 26.92
N LYS A 580 14.52 -17.54 27.75
CA LYS A 580 13.34 -18.34 27.36
C LYS A 580 12.12 -17.49 27.00
N LEU A 581 11.91 -16.39 27.72
CA LEU A 581 10.81 -15.46 27.41
C LEU A 581 11.05 -14.72 26.11
N ILE A 582 12.30 -14.33 25.83
CA ILE A 582 12.67 -13.74 24.53
C ILE A 582 12.39 -14.72 23.40
N ASP A 583 12.89 -15.96 23.50
CA ASP A 583 12.65 -17.01 22.51
C ASP A 583 11.14 -17.24 22.29
N SER A 584 10.37 -17.31 23.37
CA SER A 584 8.91 -17.52 23.29
C SER A 584 8.18 -16.35 22.62
N ILE A 585 8.65 -15.12 22.81
CA ILE A 585 8.07 -13.93 22.16
C ILE A 585 8.48 -13.87 20.69
N ASP A 586 9.72 -14.24 20.36
CA ASP A 586 10.17 -14.33 18.97
C ASP A 586 9.38 -15.40 18.19
N GLU A 587 9.07 -16.54 18.79
CA GLU A 587 8.15 -17.53 18.20
C GLU A 587 6.75 -16.93 17.92
N ILE A 588 6.24 -16.08 18.83
CA ILE A 588 4.97 -15.37 18.60
C ILE A 588 5.11 -14.35 17.46
N LYS A 589 6.24 -13.65 17.35
CA LYS A 589 6.50 -12.74 16.22
C LYS A 589 6.54 -13.47 14.88
N GLU A 590 7.09 -14.68 14.83
CA GLU A 590 7.06 -15.53 13.64
C GLU A 590 5.61 -15.91 13.26
N VAL A 591 4.78 -16.24 14.25
CA VAL A 591 3.34 -16.46 14.01
C VAL A 591 2.67 -15.20 13.49
N PHE A 592 2.95 -14.03 14.09
CA PHE A 592 2.42 -12.73 13.65
C PHE A 592 2.80 -12.41 12.19
N ASN A 593 4.03 -12.75 11.79
CA ASN A 593 4.53 -12.56 10.43
C ASN A 593 4.05 -13.65 9.44
N SER A 594 3.39 -14.71 9.92
CA SER A 594 2.89 -15.79 9.07
C SER A 594 1.74 -15.31 8.17
N ARG A 595 1.64 -15.91 6.98
CA ARG A 595 0.58 -15.58 6.02
C ARG A 595 -0.83 -15.82 6.60
N VAL A 596 -1.01 -16.91 7.36
CA VAL A 596 -2.33 -17.25 7.94
C VAL A 596 -2.76 -16.21 8.96
N PHE A 597 -1.84 -15.78 9.83
CA PHE A 597 -2.10 -14.69 10.76
C PHE A 597 -2.42 -13.40 10.02
N HIS A 598 -1.68 -13.12 8.95
CA HIS A 598 -1.88 -11.92 8.15
C HIS A 598 -3.31 -11.85 7.58
N ASP A 599 -3.73 -12.91 6.90
CA ASP A 599 -5.03 -13.01 6.23
C ASP A 599 -6.20 -12.88 7.24
N TYR A 600 -6.02 -13.35 8.48
CA TYR A 600 -7.04 -13.33 9.53
C TYR A 600 -7.07 -12.05 10.37
N PHE A 601 -5.93 -11.43 10.66
CA PHE A 601 -5.86 -10.45 11.75
C PHE A 601 -5.26 -9.11 11.35
N THR A 602 -4.45 -9.02 10.29
CA THR A 602 -3.63 -7.81 10.04
C THR A 602 -4.48 -6.55 9.92
N ASP A 603 -5.53 -6.52 9.10
CA ASP A 603 -6.31 -5.28 8.92
C ASP A 603 -6.92 -4.72 10.22
N ALA A 604 -7.24 -5.61 11.17
CA ALA A 604 -7.81 -5.19 12.45
C ALA A 604 -6.72 -4.79 13.47
N LEU A 605 -5.56 -5.43 13.42
CA LEU A 605 -4.52 -5.30 14.45
C LEU A 605 -3.36 -4.38 14.07
N GLN A 606 -3.11 -4.16 12.77
CA GLN A 606 -1.86 -3.58 12.28
C GLN A 606 -1.65 -2.14 12.74
N SER A 607 -2.69 -1.31 12.83
CA SER A 607 -2.58 0.12 13.16
C SER A 607 -1.84 0.35 14.48
N TYR A 608 -2.24 -0.36 15.54
CA TYR A 608 -1.63 -0.20 16.87
C TYR A 608 -0.40 -1.07 17.08
N ILE A 609 -0.32 -2.27 16.48
CA ILE A 609 0.89 -3.09 16.56
C ILE A 609 2.05 -2.39 15.84
N PHE A 610 1.80 -1.80 14.67
CA PHE A 610 2.80 -1.03 13.94
C PHE A 610 3.35 0.13 14.77
N HIS A 611 2.49 0.88 15.46
CA HIS A 611 2.95 1.96 16.34
C HIS A 611 3.84 1.46 17.49
N GLN A 612 3.53 0.29 18.05
CA GLN A 612 4.36 -0.32 19.09
C GLN A 612 5.70 -0.82 18.53
N GLU A 613 5.71 -1.37 17.32
CA GLU A 613 6.94 -1.76 16.62
C GLU A 613 7.83 -0.55 16.30
N LEU A 614 7.26 0.63 15.99
CA LEU A 614 8.05 1.87 15.85
C LEU A 614 8.78 2.25 17.15
N ASP A 615 8.18 1.98 18.31
CA ASP A 615 8.80 2.23 19.62
C ASP A 615 9.86 1.18 19.95
N ILE A 616 9.59 -0.09 19.66
CA ILE A 616 10.55 -1.18 19.81
C ILE A 616 11.76 -0.95 18.89
N ALA A 617 11.57 -0.45 17.67
CA ALA A 617 12.65 -0.17 16.74
C ALA A 617 13.68 0.82 17.30
N GLN A 618 13.23 1.86 18.01
CA GLN A 618 14.12 2.81 18.69
C GLN A 618 15.00 2.13 19.74
N LEU A 619 14.47 1.13 20.45
CA LEU A 619 15.25 0.32 21.38
C LEU A 619 16.25 -0.58 20.62
N LEU A 620 15.80 -1.27 19.58
CA LEU A 620 16.61 -2.22 18.81
C LEU A 620 17.87 -1.57 18.20
N VAL A 621 17.80 -0.30 17.83
CA VAL A 621 18.96 0.40 17.26
C VAL A 621 19.93 1.00 18.29
N ARG A 622 19.63 0.94 19.59
CA ARG A 622 20.54 1.49 20.62
C ARG A 622 21.87 0.73 20.65
N PRO A 623 23.03 1.43 20.72
CA PRO A 623 24.34 0.79 20.85
C PRO A 623 24.47 -0.06 22.12
N ILE A 624 25.24 -1.14 22.03
CA ILE A 624 25.59 -2.03 23.14
C ILE A 624 27.11 -1.93 23.34
N LYS A 625 27.57 -1.48 24.51
CA LYS A 625 29.01 -1.31 24.78
C LYS A 625 29.62 -2.45 25.60
N ASN A 626 28.79 -3.12 26.39
CA ASN A 626 29.19 -4.22 27.27
C ASN A 626 27.99 -5.17 27.52
N ASP A 627 28.21 -6.25 28.26
CA ASP A 627 27.17 -7.23 28.56
C ASP A 627 26.06 -6.69 29.48
N GLU A 628 26.35 -5.69 30.31
CA GLU A 628 25.34 -5.04 31.16
C GLU A 628 24.34 -4.23 30.31
N ASP A 629 24.84 -3.46 29.34
CA ASP A 629 24.02 -2.74 28.36
C ASP A 629 23.14 -3.71 27.57
N LYS A 630 23.70 -4.87 27.17
CA LYS A 630 22.96 -5.90 26.45
C LYS A 630 21.79 -6.42 27.30
N ARG A 631 22.06 -6.81 28.55
CA ARG A 631 21.04 -7.30 29.49
C ARG A 631 19.98 -6.26 29.80
N ALA A 632 20.38 -5.01 29.99
CA ALA A 632 19.45 -3.90 30.22
C ALA A 632 18.51 -3.70 29.02
N LYS A 633 19.06 -3.76 27.79
CA LYS A 633 18.30 -3.66 26.54
C LYS A 633 17.34 -4.84 26.36
N GLU A 634 17.75 -6.07 26.67
CA GLU A 634 16.89 -7.25 26.64
C GLU A 634 15.75 -7.16 27.66
N LEU A 635 16.03 -6.68 28.87
CA LEU A 635 15.01 -6.43 29.88
C LEU A 635 14.02 -5.34 29.44
N GLU A 636 14.50 -4.21 28.91
CA GLU A 636 13.65 -3.15 28.37
C GLU A 636 12.80 -3.66 27.20
N TRP A 637 13.36 -4.55 26.37
CA TRP A 637 12.64 -5.19 25.28
C TRP A 637 11.47 -6.02 25.82
N LEU A 638 11.67 -6.80 26.88
CA LEU A 638 10.58 -7.53 27.55
C LEU A 638 9.50 -6.59 28.12
N TYR A 639 9.89 -5.44 28.69
CA TYR A 639 8.92 -4.43 29.14
C TYR A 639 8.06 -3.88 27.99
N HIS A 640 8.65 -3.61 26.82
CA HIS A 640 7.88 -3.20 25.64
C HIS A 640 6.93 -4.30 25.17
N HIS A 641 7.37 -5.57 25.21
CA HIS A 641 6.55 -6.69 24.75
C HIS A 641 5.40 -7.05 25.69
N ARG A 642 5.41 -6.56 26.93
CA ARG A 642 4.24 -6.65 27.83
C ARG A 642 2.99 -6.05 27.19
N TYR A 643 3.07 -4.80 26.70
CA TYR A 643 1.91 -4.14 26.09
C TYR A 643 1.61 -4.71 24.70
N TRP A 644 2.63 -5.14 23.98
CA TRP A 644 2.51 -5.80 22.68
C TRP A 644 1.70 -7.10 22.75
N LEU A 645 2.07 -8.02 23.63
CA LEU A 645 1.36 -9.28 23.82
C LEU A 645 -0.09 -9.06 24.29
N PHE A 646 -0.30 -8.11 25.20
CA PHE A 646 -1.63 -7.73 25.66
C PHE A 646 -2.51 -7.23 24.51
N SER A 647 -1.97 -6.32 23.70
CA SER A 647 -2.69 -5.73 22.55
C SER A 647 -2.96 -6.77 21.46
N LEU A 648 -2.03 -7.70 21.26
CA LEU A 648 -2.17 -8.79 20.29
C LEU A 648 -3.26 -9.78 20.72
N ALA A 649 -3.21 -10.28 21.96
CA ALA A 649 -4.21 -11.22 22.49
C ALA A 649 -5.62 -10.60 22.49
N GLY A 650 -5.77 -9.36 22.99
CA GLY A 650 -7.06 -8.67 23.02
C GLY A 650 -7.60 -8.35 21.61
N GLY A 651 -6.71 -8.06 20.66
CA GLY A 651 -7.08 -7.88 19.25
C GLY A 651 -7.64 -9.16 18.62
N ILE A 652 -6.96 -10.28 18.82
CA ILE A 652 -7.39 -11.60 18.34
C ILE A 652 -8.75 -11.95 18.94
N ASP A 653 -8.91 -11.81 20.26
CA ASP A 653 -10.17 -12.07 20.97
C ASP A 653 -11.33 -11.26 20.37
N THR A 654 -11.11 -9.97 20.14
CA THR A 654 -12.10 -9.07 19.54
C THR A 654 -12.54 -9.55 18.16
N VAL A 655 -11.59 -9.92 17.30
CA VAL A 655 -11.87 -10.47 15.96
C VAL A 655 -12.64 -11.78 16.08
N VAL A 656 -12.20 -12.72 16.92
CA VAL A 656 -12.84 -14.02 17.12
C VAL A 656 -14.30 -13.86 17.58
N VAL A 657 -14.55 -13.02 18.58
CA VAL A 657 -15.91 -12.73 19.09
C VAL A 657 -16.80 -12.17 17.97
N VAL A 658 -16.26 -11.29 17.14
CA VAL A 658 -17.00 -10.67 16.03
C VAL A 658 -17.30 -11.67 14.93
N VAL A 659 -16.31 -12.47 14.51
CA VAL A 659 -16.48 -13.53 13.52
C VAL A 659 -17.51 -14.55 14.01
N ARG A 660 -17.48 -14.94 15.29
CA ARG A 660 -18.46 -15.86 15.89
C ARG A 660 -19.88 -15.31 15.84
N ARG A 661 -20.09 -14.05 16.21
CA ARG A 661 -21.41 -13.39 16.15
C ARG A 661 -21.91 -13.26 14.71
N ALA A 662 -21.02 -12.86 13.80
CA ALA A 662 -21.36 -12.71 12.39
C ALA A 662 -21.68 -14.07 11.74
N LEU A 663 -20.97 -15.12 12.13
CA LEU A 663 -21.22 -16.49 11.69
C LEU A 663 -22.58 -16.98 12.20
N GLU A 664 -22.90 -16.78 13.49
CA GLU A 664 -24.22 -17.10 14.06
C GLU A 664 -25.34 -16.38 13.31
N TYR A 665 -25.15 -15.11 12.94
CA TYR A 665 -26.11 -14.37 12.12
C TYR A 665 -26.22 -14.91 10.69
N LEU A 666 -25.12 -15.39 10.10
CA LEU A 666 -25.08 -15.96 8.75
C LEU A 666 -25.74 -17.35 8.69
N THR A 667 -25.55 -18.18 9.72
CA THR A 667 -26.03 -19.58 9.78
C THR A 667 -27.39 -19.72 10.45
N GLY A 668 -27.67 -18.88 11.44
CA GLY A 668 -28.77 -19.04 12.41
C GLY A 668 -28.42 -19.96 13.59
N GLU A 669 -27.18 -20.43 13.69
CA GLU A 669 -26.74 -21.43 14.67
C GLU A 669 -25.39 -21.03 15.29
N LYS A 670 -25.24 -21.27 16.59
CA LYS A 670 -23.95 -21.08 17.27
C LYS A 670 -22.97 -22.17 16.85
N TYR A 671 -21.77 -21.74 16.48
CA TYR A 671 -20.66 -22.66 16.26
C TYR A 671 -20.02 -23.04 17.60
N GLU A 672 -19.83 -24.34 17.84
CA GLU A 672 -19.04 -24.88 18.94
C GLU A 672 -17.61 -25.14 18.43
N SER A 673 -16.66 -24.33 18.90
CA SER A 673 -15.25 -24.44 18.50
C SER A 673 -14.57 -25.66 19.11
N LEU A 674 -13.35 -25.96 18.65
CA LEU A 674 -12.53 -27.01 19.25
C LEU A 674 -12.30 -26.76 20.74
N LYS A 675 -12.03 -25.50 21.12
CA LYS A 675 -11.83 -25.09 22.52
C LYS A 675 -13.10 -25.25 23.37
N ASP A 676 -14.28 -24.96 22.81
CA ASP A 676 -15.56 -25.16 23.49
C ASP A 676 -15.77 -26.64 23.83
N LYS A 677 -15.45 -27.53 22.88
CA LYS A 677 -15.56 -28.99 23.04
C LYS A 677 -14.58 -29.54 24.06
N GLU A 678 -13.32 -29.08 24.03
CA GLU A 678 -12.32 -29.48 25.03
C GLU A 678 -12.73 -29.08 26.45
N LYS A 679 -13.27 -27.87 26.63
CA LYS A 679 -13.78 -27.40 27.93
C LYS A 679 -14.97 -28.24 28.42
N ALA A 680 -15.89 -28.61 27.54
CA ALA A 680 -17.03 -29.47 27.90
C ALA A 680 -16.54 -30.86 28.37
N MET A 681 -15.61 -31.49 27.63
CA MET A 681 -15.03 -32.78 28.02
C MET A 681 -14.31 -32.73 29.36
N GLN A 682 -13.57 -31.65 29.65
CA GLN A 682 -12.90 -31.46 30.94
C GLN A 682 -13.88 -31.28 32.10
N GLN A 683 -15.02 -30.61 31.88
CA GLN A 683 -16.07 -30.47 32.90
C GLN A 683 -16.77 -31.79 33.19
N ASP A 684 -17.07 -32.58 32.15
CA ASP A 684 -17.68 -33.91 32.32
C ASP A 684 -16.74 -34.87 33.07
N SER A 685 -15.43 -34.81 32.79
CA SER A 685 -14.42 -35.62 33.50
C SER A 685 -14.18 -35.21 34.96
N LYS A 686 -14.59 -34.01 35.38
CA LYS A 686 -14.51 -33.55 36.79
C LYS A 686 -15.78 -33.86 37.59
N ASN A 687 -16.88 -34.17 36.89
CA ASN A 687 -18.18 -34.53 37.47
C ASN A 687 -18.39 -36.06 37.57
N HIS A 688 -17.40 -36.85 37.16
CA HIS A 688 -17.28 -38.30 37.35
C HIS A 688 -16.05 -38.58 38.21
#